data_AF-A0A2M7KKG6-F1
#
_entry.id   AF-A0A2M7KKG6-F1
#
_cell.length_a   1.000
_cell.length_b   1.000
_cell.length_c   1.000
_cell.angle_alpha   90.00
_cell.angle_beta   90.00
_cell.angle_gamma   90.00
#
_symmetry.space_group_name_H-M   'P 1'
#
loop_
_entity.id
_entity.type
_entity.pdbx_description
1 polymer ?
#
loop_
_entity_poly.entity_id
_entity_poly.type
_entity_poly.pdbx_seq_one_letter_code
_entity_poly.pdbx_strand_id
1 'polypeptide(L)'
;MRSVAPHSLEVVCRLTSLGGPPMYMPILPLAALLTNSSPAAAQQWQQQGKGFVLTHGPQQLVYTAPGTLSVSTADKPGVSVAIFLWHDNWIYERLDGGQVATGPVLDDRGWLRQTGTWVTRERAAPMKYELALEPTTEGVTVHLETEKTAALKLTSGVWCTLIVDRQAFAGEQVYARPTAHGPVGTAVDGMCDSLLIGLGAGAAATFAGNGFRSMRSRISEKSHGVEMNLIPADFAVGEKGKATLKIGFEKMPTEFPGDVKPRREKLEIAGVTPANDTVVQYGKLELNVDLKATWDNPYDPDEVTLDALISTASGRELKQPGFFLVDQKREVRDGAEIMVPVGNGRWVVRLAATEVGPLRCRLVAKDRSGTVTKDVGPFTVQAGPSKGFLRQSRQDPHYLQFDSGAGFVPIGHNLPIYHSSGQLAEDAIRKMAAKGENYNRWWMSRSGLGIEWESKLGWYRQAEAARLDAMLDLGAELDFYYMLCMDTHQDFREDGWKANPFNQANGGPCATVSDWFTNDQARALYKKRLRYTIARWSYSPNVLCWEFGNEFEGWADTTEERKIAWHREMATYLAPLDPYRHLITTSWWSKTGPEACWQIPEMDIVQTHCYTNNDANVAEQVRDYGLHQWSRFEKPHVFGEFGIRSHSTTADKDPKGWALHNANWASVCSGCCGIPMPWWHEKYIEPQDLYFHFTAIANFVRDVPFGTTKWEQVTTAPAEYVAPPAVPIVRDIVLTPVGQWGKPEVNEFSVRPDGSGNDAGSIHELLQGQGHKDLVNPPTFAVNYPQPGKFLIGVGRVSNSGHLKIWVDDQLKLDREFPCGENLGKEWKFQRQWNLWESVYDEDVTVDIPAGNHRMKVENLGKDWMRINRYAFTGCLVIDRPDLLVAAIRSPEMALVWVQNRESTWFNHHRQETGEAAPVAPVPPARVTLEGFADGAYQVEWWDTWQGTPAKTEQAVAKGGKLVLTTDEVATDRAAKIRRGR
;
A
#
# COMPACT_ATOMS: atom_id res chain seq x y z
N MET A 1 13.00 -16.14 -43.76
CA MET A 1 13.03 -17.59 -44.01
C MET A 1 12.89 -18.30 -42.67
N ARG A 2 11.89 -19.20 -42.55
CA ARG A 2 11.64 -20.26 -41.54
C ARG A 2 11.55 -19.77 -40.07
N SER A 3 10.41 -19.61 -39.39
CA SER A 3 9.16 -20.40 -39.20
C SER A 3 9.34 -21.79 -38.57
N VAL A 4 9.02 -21.93 -37.28
CA VAL A 4 8.54 -23.18 -36.66
C VAL A 4 7.51 -22.84 -35.58
N ALA A 5 6.36 -23.52 -35.64
CA ALA A 5 5.20 -23.44 -34.76
C ALA A 5 5.26 -24.51 -33.64
N PRO A 6 4.43 -24.42 -32.58
CA PRO A 6 4.46 -25.33 -31.43
C PRO A 6 3.52 -26.54 -31.60
N HIS A 7 3.89 -27.68 -31.01
CA HIS A 7 3.08 -28.90 -30.95
C HIS A 7 2.42 -29.10 -29.58
N SER A 8 1.13 -29.41 -29.64
CA SER A 8 0.23 -29.94 -28.63
C SER A 8 0.50 -31.42 -28.32
N LEU A 9 0.26 -31.86 -27.08
CA LEU A 9 0.13 -33.28 -26.73
C LEU A 9 -0.95 -33.48 -25.65
N GLU A 10 -1.99 -34.21 -26.04
CA GLU A 10 -3.03 -34.82 -25.19
C GLU A 10 -2.43 -35.89 -24.27
N VAL A 11 -2.99 -36.05 -23.07
CA VAL A 11 -2.71 -37.21 -22.20
C VAL A 11 -4.03 -37.89 -21.86
N VAL A 12 -4.10 -39.17 -22.26
CA VAL A 12 -5.21 -40.11 -22.10
C VAL A 12 -5.07 -40.90 -20.78
N CYS A 13 -6.18 -41.06 -20.06
CA CYS A 13 -6.36 -41.95 -18.91
C CYS A 13 -6.06 -43.43 -19.22
N ARG A 14 -5.33 -44.12 -18.31
CA ARG A 14 -5.55 -45.56 -18.03
C ARG A 14 -5.33 -45.88 -16.54
N LEU A 15 -6.40 -46.36 -15.90
CA LEU A 15 -6.42 -47.03 -14.61
C LEU A 15 -6.02 -48.50 -14.79
N THR A 16 -5.14 -49.00 -13.93
CA THR A 16 -4.86 -50.44 -13.76
C THR A 16 -5.38 -50.91 -12.41
N SER A 17 -6.18 -51.97 -12.46
CA SER A 17 -6.71 -52.75 -11.34
C SER A 17 -5.72 -53.83 -10.88
N LEU A 18 -5.93 -54.32 -9.65
CA LEU A 18 -5.62 -55.64 -9.02
C LEU A 18 -5.53 -55.35 -7.49
N GLY A 19 -6.24 -55.95 -6.53
CA GLY A 19 -7.09 -57.14 -6.44
C GLY A 19 -6.73 -57.91 -5.15
N GLY A 20 -7.61 -57.97 -4.14
CA GLY A 20 -7.50 -58.89 -2.98
C GLY A 20 -8.27 -58.45 -1.71
N PRO A 21 -8.89 -59.36 -0.93
CA PRO A 21 -10.20 -59.17 -0.27
C PRO A 21 -10.15 -58.94 1.25
N PRO A 22 -11.29 -58.65 1.94
CA PRO A 22 -11.86 -59.70 2.80
C PRO A 22 -13.39 -59.70 3.07
N MET A 23 -13.85 -60.91 3.42
CA MET A 23 -14.88 -61.32 4.40
C MET A 23 -16.37 -60.90 4.29
N TYR A 24 -17.19 -61.94 4.15
CA TYR A 24 -18.65 -62.01 4.32
C TYR A 24 -19.04 -62.34 5.78
N MET A 25 -20.05 -61.65 6.33
CA MET A 25 -21.09 -62.20 7.22
C MET A 25 -22.31 -61.24 7.31
N PRO A 26 -23.51 -61.71 7.73
CA PRO A 26 -24.73 -61.57 6.95
C PRO A 26 -25.64 -60.41 7.39
N ILE A 27 -26.38 -59.85 6.43
CA ILE A 27 -27.45 -58.87 6.68
C ILE A 27 -28.78 -59.63 6.82
N LEU A 28 -29.42 -59.50 7.99
CA LEU A 28 -30.85 -59.78 8.23
C LEU A 28 -31.72 -58.70 7.57
N PRO A 29 -32.89 -59.03 6.99
CA PRO A 29 -33.77 -58.04 6.40
C PRO A 29 -34.59 -57.36 7.51
N LEU A 30 -34.30 -56.09 7.80
CA LEU A 30 -35.24 -55.25 8.55
C LEU A 30 -36.24 -54.67 7.55
N ALA A 31 -37.49 -55.14 7.64
CA ALA A 31 -38.61 -54.64 6.87
C ALA A 31 -38.81 -53.15 7.15
N ALA A 32 -38.48 -52.30 6.17
CA ALA A 32 -38.88 -50.91 6.17
C ALA A 32 -40.37 -50.82 5.83
N LEU A 33 -41.15 -50.27 6.75
CA LEU A 33 -42.47 -49.73 6.46
C LEU A 33 -42.34 -48.70 5.33
N LEU A 34 -42.77 -49.09 4.13
CA LEU A 34 -42.99 -48.19 3.00
C LEU A 34 -44.12 -47.23 3.36
N THR A 35 -43.78 -46.07 3.92
CA THR A 35 -44.62 -44.89 3.75
C THR A 35 -44.47 -44.44 2.31
N ASN A 36 -45.51 -44.66 1.51
CA ASN A 36 -45.66 -44.04 0.18
C ASN A 36 -45.63 -42.50 0.33
N SER A 37 -44.45 -41.90 0.20
CA SER A 37 -44.34 -40.48 -0.17
C SER A 37 -44.40 -40.41 -1.70
N SER A 38 -45.53 -39.98 -2.22
CA SER A 38 -45.66 -39.52 -3.61
C SER A 38 -44.52 -38.55 -3.97
N PRO A 39 -44.06 -38.50 -5.23
CA PRO A 39 -43.18 -37.42 -5.66
C PRO A 39 -43.90 -36.10 -5.39
N ALA A 40 -43.28 -35.20 -4.62
CA ALA A 40 -43.84 -33.87 -4.36
C ALA A 40 -44.14 -33.22 -5.71
N ALA A 41 -45.40 -32.82 -5.93
CA ALA A 41 -45.78 -32.09 -7.13
C ALA A 41 -44.85 -30.87 -7.28
N ALA A 42 -44.30 -30.66 -8.48
CA ALA A 42 -43.49 -29.48 -8.76
C ALA A 42 -44.28 -28.24 -8.34
N GLN A 43 -43.66 -27.37 -7.55
CA GLN A 43 -44.28 -26.13 -7.10
C GLN A 43 -44.60 -25.29 -8.34
N GLN A 44 -45.83 -24.79 -8.44
CA GLN A 44 -46.28 -24.01 -9.58
C GLN A 44 -46.64 -22.60 -9.14
N TRP A 45 -46.26 -21.62 -9.96
CA TRP A 45 -46.70 -20.24 -9.81
C TRP A 45 -48.21 -20.15 -9.94
N GLN A 46 -48.85 -19.45 -9.00
CA GLN A 46 -50.28 -19.16 -9.01
C GLN A 46 -50.47 -17.65 -9.16
N GLN A 47 -51.28 -17.24 -10.13
CA GLN A 47 -51.59 -15.82 -10.31
C GLN A 47 -52.48 -15.32 -9.15
N GLN A 48 -52.06 -14.23 -8.49
CA GLN A 48 -52.83 -13.59 -7.43
C GLN A 48 -52.86 -12.08 -7.66
N GLY A 49 -54.02 -11.55 -8.05
CA GLY A 49 -54.15 -10.15 -8.45
C GLY A 49 -53.26 -9.82 -9.65
N LYS A 50 -52.38 -8.82 -9.49
CA LYS A 50 -51.38 -8.42 -10.51
C LYS A 50 -50.03 -9.16 -10.38
N GLY A 51 -49.87 -10.00 -9.36
CA GLY A 51 -48.63 -10.73 -9.08
C GLY A 51 -48.79 -12.24 -9.24
N PHE A 52 -47.71 -12.96 -8.93
CA PHE A 52 -47.68 -14.43 -8.90
C PHE A 52 -47.10 -14.90 -7.56
N VAL A 53 -47.64 -15.99 -7.02
CA VAL A 53 -47.22 -16.59 -5.76
C VAL A 53 -46.76 -18.01 -6.00
N LEU A 54 -45.62 -18.38 -5.42
CA LEU A 54 -45.12 -19.74 -5.35
C LEU A 54 -45.06 -20.15 -3.87
N THR A 55 -45.84 -21.17 -3.48
CA THR A 55 -45.86 -21.67 -2.11
C THR A 55 -44.89 -22.84 -1.96
N HIS A 56 -44.06 -22.78 -0.92
CA HIS A 56 -43.10 -23.82 -0.53
C HIS A 56 -43.33 -24.15 0.95
N GLY A 57 -44.20 -25.11 1.26
CA GLY A 57 -44.57 -25.42 2.64
C GLY A 57 -45.15 -24.18 3.36
N PRO A 58 -44.62 -23.76 4.53
CA PRO A 58 -45.05 -22.53 5.21
C PRO A 58 -44.42 -21.24 4.65
N GLN A 59 -43.50 -21.36 3.70
CA GLN A 59 -42.89 -20.23 3.01
C GLN A 59 -43.58 -19.92 1.69
N GLN A 60 -43.46 -18.68 1.23
CA GLN A 60 -43.96 -18.25 -0.08
C GLN A 60 -43.00 -17.25 -0.73
N LEU A 61 -42.92 -17.31 -2.06
CA LEU A 61 -42.33 -16.26 -2.89
C LEU A 61 -43.44 -15.52 -3.63
N VAL A 62 -43.40 -14.20 -3.60
CA VAL A 62 -44.36 -13.34 -4.32
C VAL A 62 -43.62 -12.50 -5.34
N TYR A 63 -43.99 -12.63 -6.60
CA TYR A 63 -43.56 -11.79 -7.70
C TYR A 63 -44.56 -10.66 -7.93
N THR A 64 -44.11 -9.40 -7.91
CA THR A 64 -45.00 -8.23 -8.02
C THR A 64 -44.74 -7.33 -9.22
N ALA A 65 -43.48 -7.22 -9.66
CA ALA A 65 -43.04 -6.35 -10.75
C ALA A 65 -41.70 -6.86 -11.34
N PRO A 66 -41.26 -6.36 -12.51
CA PRO A 66 -39.98 -6.76 -13.12
C PRO A 66 -38.81 -6.72 -12.13
N GLY A 67 -38.24 -7.88 -11.83
CA GLY A 67 -37.11 -8.01 -10.91
C GLY A 67 -37.42 -7.73 -9.45
N THR A 68 -38.69 -7.61 -9.04
CA THR A 68 -39.12 -7.39 -7.66
C THR A 68 -39.86 -8.59 -7.12
N LEU A 69 -39.28 -9.22 -6.09
CA LEU A 69 -39.86 -10.37 -5.38
C LEU A 69 -39.94 -10.09 -3.88
N SER A 70 -40.79 -10.81 -3.17
CA SER A 70 -40.70 -10.92 -1.71
C SER A 70 -40.70 -12.39 -1.28
N VAL A 71 -39.92 -12.69 -0.24
CA VAL A 71 -39.79 -14.03 0.33
C VAL A 71 -40.27 -13.97 1.78
N SER A 72 -41.38 -14.64 2.11
CA SER A 72 -41.98 -14.55 3.44
C SER A 72 -42.42 -15.91 3.99
N THR A 73 -42.73 -15.95 5.28
CA THR A 73 -43.59 -16.98 5.88
C THR A 73 -45.00 -16.44 6.05
N ALA A 74 -45.95 -17.30 6.41
CA ALA A 74 -47.31 -16.87 6.76
C ALA A 74 -47.34 -15.86 7.93
N ASP A 75 -46.37 -15.94 8.85
CA ASP A 75 -46.39 -15.24 10.14
C ASP A 75 -45.43 -14.04 10.22
N LYS A 76 -44.63 -13.76 9.18
CA LYS A 76 -43.66 -12.66 9.17
C LYS A 76 -43.67 -11.85 7.86
N PRO A 77 -43.38 -10.53 7.92
CA PRO A 77 -43.13 -9.75 6.71
C PRO A 77 -41.93 -10.33 5.95
N GLY A 78 -41.98 -10.25 4.62
CA GLY A 78 -40.98 -10.90 3.76
C GLY A 78 -39.70 -10.10 3.54
N VAL A 79 -38.62 -10.81 3.17
CA VAL A 79 -37.41 -10.23 2.58
C VAL A 79 -37.77 -9.67 1.21
N SER A 80 -37.61 -8.37 1.01
CA SER A 80 -37.84 -7.72 -0.28
C SER A 80 -36.59 -7.85 -1.15
N VAL A 81 -36.75 -8.29 -2.40
CA VAL A 81 -35.68 -8.46 -3.38
C VAL A 81 -35.95 -7.55 -4.56
N ALA A 82 -34.94 -6.80 -5.00
CA ALA A 82 -35.03 -5.98 -6.21
C ALA A 82 -33.73 -5.99 -7.01
N ILE A 83 -33.83 -6.07 -8.34
CA ILE A 83 -32.68 -5.98 -9.25
C ILE A 83 -32.46 -4.52 -9.66
N PHE A 84 -31.21 -4.05 -9.61
CA PHE A 84 -30.82 -2.69 -9.96
C PHE A 84 -29.46 -2.63 -10.66
N LEU A 85 -29.13 -1.47 -11.25
CA LEU A 85 -27.81 -1.17 -11.81
C LEU A 85 -27.42 0.28 -11.53
N TRP A 86 -26.13 0.56 -11.74
CA TRP A 86 -25.59 1.91 -11.85
C TRP A 86 -25.02 2.09 -13.25
N HIS A 87 -25.34 3.20 -13.91
CA HIS A 87 -24.74 3.53 -15.21
C HIS A 87 -24.20 4.96 -15.26
N ASP A 88 -23.28 5.17 -16.20
CA ASP A 88 -22.60 6.44 -16.45
C ASP A 88 -22.03 7.05 -15.16
N ASN A 89 -22.49 8.26 -14.78
CA ASN A 89 -22.09 8.97 -13.58
C ASN A 89 -22.89 8.53 -12.35
N TRP A 90 -22.86 7.24 -12.02
CA TRP A 90 -23.55 6.66 -10.88
C TRP A 90 -25.06 6.96 -10.86
N ILE A 91 -25.74 6.79 -11.99
CA ILE A 91 -27.19 6.90 -12.08
C ILE A 91 -27.81 5.57 -11.64
N TYR A 92 -28.59 5.62 -10.55
CA TYR A 92 -29.29 4.45 -10.00
C TYR A 92 -30.60 4.17 -10.75
N GLU A 93 -30.75 2.94 -11.25
CA GLU A 93 -31.99 2.48 -11.87
C GLU A 93 -32.37 1.07 -11.39
N ARG A 94 -33.63 0.90 -10.98
CA ARG A 94 -34.22 -0.41 -10.66
C ARG A 94 -34.91 -1.00 -11.88
N LEU A 95 -34.92 -2.33 -11.98
CA LEU A 95 -35.56 -3.02 -13.10
C LEU A 95 -37.08 -2.79 -13.14
N ASP A 96 -37.72 -2.61 -11.99
CA ASP A 96 -39.16 -2.32 -11.89
C ASP A 96 -39.54 -0.88 -12.32
N GLY A 97 -38.56 0.00 -12.53
CA GLY A 97 -38.75 1.28 -13.21
C GLY A 97 -38.70 1.21 -14.74
N GLY A 98 -38.43 0.02 -15.30
CA GLY A 98 -38.40 -0.24 -16.73
C GLY A 98 -39.79 -0.30 -17.38
N GLN A 99 -39.81 -0.37 -18.71
CA GLN A 99 -41.02 -0.62 -19.49
C GLN A 99 -41.14 -2.11 -19.83
N VAL A 100 -42.30 -2.68 -19.55
CA VAL A 100 -42.63 -4.07 -19.88
C VAL A 100 -43.09 -4.14 -21.34
N ALA A 101 -42.47 -5.00 -22.15
CA ALA A 101 -42.89 -5.28 -23.51
C ALA A 101 -43.84 -6.48 -23.58
N THR A 102 -43.52 -7.57 -22.89
CA THR A 102 -44.37 -8.78 -22.81
C THR A 102 -44.31 -9.40 -21.42
N GLY A 103 -45.38 -10.08 -21.00
CA GLY A 103 -45.47 -10.72 -19.69
C GLY A 103 -45.87 -9.76 -18.54
N PRO A 104 -45.90 -10.23 -17.28
CA PRO A 104 -45.51 -11.57 -16.84
C PRO A 104 -46.55 -12.63 -17.25
N VAL A 105 -46.10 -13.73 -17.87
CA VAL A 105 -46.95 -14.87 -18.27
C VAL A 105 -46.26 -16.20 -17.94
N LEU A 106 -47.05 -17.23 -17.67
CA LEU A 106 -46.52 -18.60 -17.51
C LEU A 106 -46.32 -19.24 -18.87
N ASP A 107 -45.15 -19.84 -19.10
CA ASP A 107 -44.91 -20.67 -20.27
C ASP A 107 -45.40 -22.12 -20.07
N ASP A 108 -45.22 -22.94 -21.11
CA ASP A 108 -45.60 -24.37 -21.13
C ASP A 108 -44.86 -25.23 -20.11
N ARG A 109 -43.74 -24.74 -19.57
CA ARG A 109 -42.95 -25.37 -18.51
C ARG A 109 -43.31 -24.84 -17.12
N GLY A 110 -44.26 -23.91 -17.03
CA GLY A 110 -44.66 -23.25 -15.79
C GLY A 110 -43.67 -22.18 -15.31
N TRP A 111 -42.76 -21.71 -16.16
CA TRP A 111 -41.84 -20.61 -15.82
C TRP A 111 -42.55 -19.28 -16.01
N LEU A 112 -42.33 -18.34 -15.10
CA LEU A 112 -42.81 -16.98 -15.27
C LEU A 112 -41.85 -16.22 -16.18
N ARG A 113 -42.30 -15.76 -17.34
CA ARG A 113 -41.48 -15.01 -18.31
C ARG A 113 -41.95 -13.58 -18.47
N GLN A 114 -40.99 -12.68 -18.60
CA GLN A 114 -41.23 -11.28 -18.89
C GLN A 114 -40.08 -10.69 -19.72
N THR A 115 -40.40 -9.81 -20.66
CA THR A 115 -39.40 -9.05 -21.42
C THR A 115 -39.73 -7.58 -21.43
N GLY A 116 -38.73 -6.74 -21.64
CA GLY A 116 -38.93 -5.31 -21.71
C GLY A 116 -37.65 -4.53 -21.93
N THR A 117 -37.72 -3.24 -21.64
CA THR A 117 -36.59 -2.32 -21.63
C THR A 117 -36.40 -1.74 -20.24
N TRP A 118 -35.15 -1.69 -19.82
CA TRP A 118 -34.65 -1.08 -18.61
C TRP A 118 -33.86 0.18 -18.98
N VAL A 119 -33.48 1.02 -18.01
CA VAL A 119 -32.84 2.32 -18.23
C VAL A 119 -33.76 3.29 -18.97
N THR A 120 -34.58 4.03 -18.21
CA THR A 120 -35.69 4.84 -18.77
C THR A 120 -35.51 6.35 -18.66
N ARG A 121 -34.41 6.83 -18.07
CA ARG A 121 -34.12 8.27 -17.95
C ARG A 121 -33.73 8.90 -19.29
N GLU A 122 -34.19 10.13 -19.54
CA GLU A 122 -34.26 10.85 -20.84
C GLU A 122 -32.94 11.05 -21.64
N ARG A 123 -31.82 10.44 -21.25
CA ARG A 123 -30.53 10.60 -21.96
C ARG A 123 -29.72 9.32 -22.12
N ALA A 124 -30.16 8.21 -21.55
CA ALA A 124 -29.44 6.95 -21.62
C ALA A 124 -30.12 5.99 -22.62
N ALA A 125 -29.31 5.21 -23.33
CA ALA A 125 -29.84 4.18 -24.22
C ALA A 125 -30.51 3.07 -23.39
N PRO A 126 -31.75 2.66 -23.73
CA PRO A 126 -32.42 1.61 -22.98
C PRO A 126 -31.67 0.28 -23.12
N MET A 127 -31.70 -0.54 -22.08
CA MET A 127 -31.16 -1.90 -22.09
C MET A 127 -32.30 -2.90 -22.20
N LYS A 128 -32.27 -3.81 -23.17
CA LYS A 128 -33.27 -4.89 -23.22
C LYS A 128 -33.05 -5.84 -22.04
N TYR A 129 -34.14 -6.40 -21.53
CA TYR A 129 -34.08 -7.51 -20.58
C TYR A 129 -35.04 -8.64 -20.96
N GLU A 130 -34.61 -9.86 -20.69
CA GLU A 130 -35.44 -11.06 -20.60
C GLU A 130 -35.29 -11.65 -19.20
N LEU A 131 -36.42 -11.82 -18.52
CA LEU A 131 -36.51 -12.38 -17.18
C LEU A 131 -37.31 -13.68 -17.24
N ALA A 132 -36.76 -14.74 -16.66
CA ALA A 132 -37.45 -16.03 -16.54
C ALA A 132 -37.27 -16.60 -15.13
N LEU A 133 -38.38 -16.91 -14.45
CA LEU A 133 -38.38 -17.46 -13.09
C LEU A 133 -38.81 -18.91 -13.14
N GLU A 134 -37.83 -19.80 -13.02
CA GLU A 134 -37.97 -21.25 -13.02
C GLU A 134 -38.32 -21.74 -11.60
N PRO A 135 -39.50 -22.35 -11.37
CA PRO A 135 -39.76 -23.08 -10.14
C PRO A 135 -38.82 -24.28 -10.03
N THR A 136 -38.27 -24.49 -8.84
CA THR A 136 -37.39 -25.63 -8.52
C THR A 136 -37.92 -26.35 -7.28
N THR A 137 -37.34 -27.50 -6.95
CA THR A 137 -37.67 -28.21 -5.70
C THR A 137 -37.27 -27.46 -4.45
N GLU A 138 -36.37 -26.48 -4.54
CA GLU A 138 -35.82 -25.71 -3.41
C GLU A 138 -36.37 -24.28 -3.32
N GLY A 139 -37.08 -23.80 -4.35
CA GLY A 139 -37.55 -22.42 -4.49
C GLY A 139 -37.62 -21.98 -5.95
N VAL A 140 -36.93 -20.91 -6.32
CA VAL A 140 -36.94 -20.32 -7.68
C VAL A 140 -35.52 -20.04 -8.16
N THR A 141 -35.27 -20.32 -9.45
CA THR A 141 -34.10 -19.78 -10.16
C THR A 141 -34.54 -18.62 -11.05
N VAL A 142 -34.05 -17.42 -10.75
CA VAL A 142 -34.26 -16.22 -11.55
C VAL A 142 -33.16 -16.13 -12.58
N HIS A 143 -33.50 -16.25 -13.86
CA HIS A 143 -32.62 -16.04 -15.00
C HIS A 143 -32.85 -14.64 -15.57
N LEU A 144 -31.80 -13.84 -15.61
CA LEU A 144 -31.80 -12.50 -16.20
C LEU A 144 -30.81 -12.46 -17.35
N GLU A 145 -31.30 -12.13 -18.54
CA GLU A 145 -30.48 -11.80 -19.69
C GLU A 145 -30.70 -10.33 -20.06
N THR A 146 -29.62 -9.58 -20.27
CA THR A 146 -29.66 -8.16 -20.64
C THR A 146 -28.80 -7.88 -21.86
N GLU A 147 -29.22 -6.92 -22.67
CA GLU A 147 -28.51 -6.53 -23.90
C GLU A 147 -28.60 -5.02 -24.11
N LYS A 148 -27.44 -4.36 -24.28
CA LYS A 148 -27.38 -2.92 -24.53
C LYS A 148 -27.87 -2.62 -25.94
N THR A 149 -28.80 -1.68 -26.10
CA THR A 149 -29.30 -1.28 -27.43
C THR A 149 -28.37 -0.28 -28.14
N ALA A 150 -27.56 0.45 -27.38
CA ALA A 150 -26.50 1.33 -27.86
C ALA A 150 -25.45 1.53 -26.74
N ALA A 151 -24.54 2.48 -26.91
CA ALA A 151 -23.54 2.80 -25.88
C ALA A 151 -24.20 3.21 -24.56
N LEU A 152 -23.93 2.43 -23.52
CA LEU A 152 -24.33 2.62 -22.13
C LEU A 152 -23.22 2.03 -21.27
N LYS A 153 -22.61 2.81 -20.37
CA LYS A 153 -21.54 2.29 -19.51
C LYS A 153 -22.12 1.84 -18.18
N LEU A 154 -22.08 0.55 -17.85
CA LEU A 154 -22.45 0.11 -16.51
C LEU A 154 -21.30 0.43 -15.56
N THR A 155 -21.57 1.24 -14.54
CA THR A 155 -20.57 1.70 -13.58
C THR A 155 -20.10 0.56 -12.67
N SER A 156 -20.99 -0.38 -12.36
CA SER A 156 -20.70 -1.51 -11.46
C SER A 156 -21.46 -2.79 -11.87
N GLY A 157 -21.81 -2.94 -13.14
CA GLY A 157 -22.61 -4.07 -13.61
C GLY A 157 -24.04 -4.08 -13.05
N VAL A 158 -24.60 -5.27 -12.81
CA VAL A 158 -25.99 -5.49 -12.37
C VAL A 158 -26.00 -6.17 -11.00
N TRP A 159 -26.86 -5.71 -10.11
CA TRP A 159 -26.94 -6.14 -8.71
C TRP A 159 -28.37 -6.52 -8.32
N CYS A 160 -28.52 -7.23 -7.20
CA CYS A 160 -29.77 -7.28 -6.45
C CYS A 160 -29.58 -6.67 -5.07
N THR A 161 -30.64 -6.05 -4.54
CA THR A 161 -30.73 -5.62 -3.14
C THR A 161 -31.77 -6.47 -2.43
N LEU A 162 -31.45 -6.87 -1.20
CA LEU A 162 -32.28 -7.63 -0.29
C LEU A 162 -32.53 -6.77 0.94
N ILE A 163 -33.78 -6.47 1.25
CA ILE A 163 -34.14 -5.51 2.30
C ILE A 163 -35.10 -6.16 3.29
N VAL A 164 -34.77 -6.07 4.57
CA VAL A 164 -35.65 -6.42 5.68
C VAL A 164 -35.88 -5.24 6.61
N ASP A 165 -37.04 -5.23 7.26
CA ASP A 165 -37.34 -4.31 8.36
C ASP A 165 -36.65 -4.80 9.65
N ARG A 166 -35.87 -3.93 10.29
CA ARG A 166 -35.05 -4.32 11.45
C ARG A 166 -35.89 -4.67 12.67
N GLN A 167 -37.04 -4.04 12.85
CA GLN A 167 -37.89 -4.27 14.00
C GLN A 167 -38.61 -5.62 13.86
N ALA A 168 -39.13 -5.92 12.67
CA ALA A 168 -39.82 -7.19 12.40
C ALA A 168 -38.88 -8.39 12.35
N PHE A 169 -37.60 -8.18 11.99
CA PHE A 169 -36.56 -9.21 11.96
C PHE A 169 -35.62 -9.14 13.18
N ALA A 170 -36.03 -8.46 14.26
CA ALA A 170 -35.22 -8.39 15.48
C ALA A 170 -34.94 -9.80 16.04
N GLY A 171 -33.66 -10.09 16.27
CA GLY A 171 -33.20 -11.40 16.75
C GLY A 171 -32.91 -12.44 15.67
N GLU A 172 -33.32 -12.19 14.41
CA GLU A 172 -32.94 -13.05 13.28
C GLU A 172 -31.48 -12.85 12.89
N GLN A 173 -30.93 -13.86 12.19
CA GLN A 173 -29.56 -13.85 11.70
C GLN A 173 -29.50 -13.49 10.21
N VAL A 174 -28.41 -12.83 9.83
CA VAL A 174 -27.94 -12.72 8.45
C VAL A 174 -26.62 -13.48 8.34
N TYR A 175 -26.45 -14.28 7.30
CA TYR A 175 -25.23 -15.04 7.06
C TYR A 175 -24.81 -14.96 5.59
N ALA A 176 -23.74 -14.22 5.35
CA ALA A 176 -22.97 -14.26 4.14
C ALA A 176 -22.09 -15.51 4.15
N ARG A 177 -22.61 -16.64 3.66
CA ARG A 177 -21.90 -17.91 3.69
C ARG A 177 -20.73 -17.89 2.70
N PRO A 178 -19.52 -18.34 3.09
CA PRO A 178 -19.10 -18.79 4.42
C PRO A 178 -18.37 -17.72 5.26
N THR A 179 -18.34 -16.46 4.84
CA THR A 179 -17.36 -15.45 5.26
C THR A 179 -17.78 -14.56 6.43
N ALA A 180 -19.06 -14.21 6.58
CA ALA A 180 -19.49 -13.28 7.63
C ALA A 180 -20.92 -13.54 8.10
N HIS A 181 -21.17 -13.43 9.40
CA HIS A 181 -22.50 -13.60 10.00
C HIS A 181 -22.76 -12.57 11.09
N GLY A 182 -24.03 -12.39 11.44
CA GLY A 182 -24.42 -11.63 12.61
C GLY A 182 -25.93 -11.45 12.72
N PRO A 183 -26.43 -10.90 13.84
CA PRO A 183 -27.83 -10.54 13.96
C PRO A 183 -28.18 -9.43 12.95
N VAL A 184 -29.44 -9.41 12.51
CA VAL A 184 -29.98 -8.35 11.64
C VAL A 184 -29.71 -6.97 12.25
N GLY A 185 -28.85 -6.20 11.58
CA GLY A 185 -28.38 -4.88 12.02
C GLY A 185 -26.85 -4.82 12.10
N THR A 186 -26.18 -5.96 11.97
CA THR A 186 -24.73 -6.09 11.82
C THR A 186 -24.36 -6.04 10.34
N ALA A 187 -23.33 -5.28 9.96
CA ALA A 187 -22.85 -5.29 8.59
C ALA A 187 -22.20 -6.63 8.24
N VAL A 188 -22.53 -7.18 7.07
CA VAL A 188 -21.92 -8.38 6.48
C VAL A 188 -21.48 -8.03 5.06
N ASP A 189 -20.20 -7.68 4.94
CA ASP A 189 -19.57 -7.25 3.69
C ASP A 189 -18.56 -8.29 3.21
N GLY A 190 -18.31 -8.37 1.89
CA GLY A 190 -17.26 -9.22 1.34
C GLY A 190 -17.72 -10.11 0.20
N MET A 191 -17.08 -11.26 0.03
CA MET A 191 -17.48 -12.28 -0.95
C MET A 191 -18.26 -13.41 -0.25
N CYS A 192 -19.37 -13.85 -0.83
CA CYS A 192 -20.15 -14.99 -0.34
C CYS A 192 -20.55 -15.93 -1.49
N ASP A 193 -20.72 -17.22 -1.22
CA ASP A 193 -21.39 -18.15 -2.15
C ASP A 193 -22.91 -17.98 -2.14
N SER A 194 -23.45 -17.57 -0.98
CA SER A 194 -24.86 -17.40 -0.75
C SER A 194 -25.10 -16.52 0.48
N LEU A 195 -26.22 -15.81 0.46
CA LEU A 195 -26.72 -15.03 1.58
C LEU A 195 -27.93 -15.74 2.17
N LEU A 196 -27.93 -15.92 3.49
CA LEU A 196 -29.05 -16.45 4.26
C LEU A 196 -29.62 -15.34 5.14
N ILE A 197 -30.95 -15.22 5.17
CA ILE A 197 -31.67 -14.31 6.06
C ILE A 197 -32.72 -15.11 6.83
N GLY A 198 -32.68 -15.03 8.17
CA GLY A 198 -33.59 -15.75 9.06
C GLY A 198 -35.06 -15.33 8.87
N LEU A 199 -35.95 -16.32 8.82
CA LEU A 199 -37.40 -16.16 8.69
C LEU A 199 -38.15 -16.58 9.98
N GLY A 200 -37.44 -16.78 11.09
CA GLY A 200 -37.98 -17.33 12.33
C GLY A 200 -38.03 -18.86 12.40
N ALA A 201 -38.12 -19.37 13.63
CA ALA A 201 -38.14 -20.79 13.96
C ALA A 201 -37.00 -21.62 13.31
N GLY A 202 -35.84 -20.98 13.05
CA GLY A 202 -34.67 -21.61 12.42
C GLY A 202 -34.76 -21.78 10.90
N ALA A 203 -35.81 -21.28 10.23
CA ALA A 203 -35.87 -21.23 8.78
C ALA A 203 -35.11 -20.01 8.23
N ALA A 204 -34.57 -20.12 7.02
CA ALA A 204 -33.86 -19.05 6.33
C ALA A 204 -34.27 -18.98 4.85
N ALA A 205 -34.39 -17.77 4.31
CA ALA A 205 -34.37 -17.53 2.88
C ALA A 205 -32.91 -17.54 2.40
N THR A 206 -32.62 -18.24 1.30
CA THR A 206 -31.28 -18.33 0.72
C THR A 206 -31.23 -17.65 -0.63
N PHE A 207 -30.15 -16.94 -0.90
CA PHE A 207 -29.94 -16.17 -2.11
C PHE A 207 -28.54 -16.45 -2.65
N ALA A 208 -28.44 -17.11 -3.79
CA ALA A 208 -27.16 -17.50 -4.37
C ALA A 208 -27.03 -17.04 -5.82
N GLY A 209 -25.93 -16.37 -6.14
CA GLY A 209 -25.55 -16.07 -7.52
C GLY A 209 -24.87 -17.25 -8.21
N ASN A 210 -24.30 -17.01 -9.39
CA ASN A 210 -23.44 -17.99 -10.05
C ASN A 210 -22.03 -17.99 -9.42
N GLY A 211 -21.82 -18.87 -8.44
CA GLY A 211 -20.56 -18.92 -7.69
C GLY A 211 -20.48 -17.80 -6.65
N PHE A 212 -19.26 -17.43 -6.25
CA PHE A 212 -19.06 -16.36 -5.28
C PHE A 212 -19.47 -14.99 -5.84
N ARG A 213 -20.07 -14.18 -4.99
CA ARG A 213 -20.55 -12.82 -5.28
C ARG A 213 -20.09 -11.84 -4.23
N SER A 214 -19.77 -10.64 -4.71
CA SER A 214 -19.47 -9.51 -3.85
C SER A 214 -20.77 -9.00 -3.27
N MET A 215 -20.72 -8.69 -1.98
CA MET A 215 -21.84 -8.17 -1.23
C MET A 215 -21.44 -6.99 -0.37
N ARG A 216 -22.43 -6.15 -0.07
CA ARG A 216 -22.29 -5.03 0.85
C ARG A 216 -23.57 -4.70 1.58
N SER A 217 -23.47 -4.40 2.87
CA SER A 217 -24.57 -3.95 3.71
C SER A 217 -24.91 -2.47 3.47
N ARG A 218 -26.20 -2.17 3.65
CA ARG A 218 -26.84 -0.86 3.61
C ARG A 218 -27.79 -0.77 4.78
N ILE A 219 -27.25 -0.44 5.96
CA ILE A 219 -28.00 -0.47 7.21
C ILE A 219 -28.42 0.96 7.57
N SER A 220 -29.70 1.11 7.88
CA SER A 220 -30.28 2.34 8.43
C SER A 220 -30.91 2.03 9.80
N GLU A 221 -31.48 3.03 10.45
CA GLU A 221 -32.26 2.83 11.68
C GLU A 221 -33.45 1.88 11.46
N LYS A 222 -34.05 1.88 10.26
CA LYS A 222 -35.28 1.12 9.96
C LYS A 222 -35.04 -0.19 9.22
N SER A 223 -34.02 -0.24 8.36
CA SER A 223 -33.83 -1.33 7.42
C SER A 223 -32.43 -1.92 7.49
N HIS A 224 -32.34 -3.22 7.24
CA HIS A 224 -31.11 -3.89 6.86
C HIS A 224 -31.20 -4.24 5.38
N GLY A 225 -30.43 -3.52 4.55
CA GLY A 225 -30.23 -3.87 3.15
C GLY A 225 -28.92 -4.65 2.97
N VAL A 226 -28.92 -5.65 2.09
CA VAL A 226 -27.71 -6.28 1.55
C VAL A 226 -27.78 -6.20 0.04
N GLU A 227 -26.75 -5.66 -0.59
CA GLU A 227 -26.62 -5.66 -2.04
C GLU A 227 -25.65 -6.77 -2.45
N MET A 228 -26.00 -7.58 -3.45
CA MET A 228 -25.16 -8.64 -4.01
C MET A 228 -25.03 -8.43 -5.51
N ASN A 229 -23.81 -8.48 -6.05
CA ASN A 229 -23.63 -8.37 -7.49
C ASN A 229 -24.13 -9.64 -8.20
N LEU A 230 -24.71 -9.48 -9.39
CA LEU A 230 -25.18 -10.59 -10.22
C LEU A 230 -24.35 -10.69 -11.50
N ILE A 231 -24.09 -9.53 -12.13
CA ILE A 231 -23.14 -9.33 -13.21
C ILE A 231 -22.09 -8.35 -12.68
N PRO A 232 -20.83 -8.79 -12.46
CA PRO A 232 -19.85 -8.02 -11.69
C PRO A 232 -19.25 -6.81 -12.43
N ALA A 233 -19.32 -6.80 -13.76
CA ALA A 233 -18.61 -5.83 -14.60
C ALA A 233 -19.48 -5.34 -15.78
N ASP A 234 -18.95 -4.34 -16.50
CA ASP A 234 -19.52 -3.87 -17.75
C ASP A 234 -19.27 -4.88 -18.90
N PHE A 235 -20.08 -4.82 -19.96
CA PHE A 235 -19.98 -5.70 -21.13
C PHE A 235 -20.23 -4.94 -22.44
N ALA A 236 -19.83 -5.48 -23.59
CA ALA A 236 -19.90 -4.75 -24.85
C ALA A 236 -21.34 -4.59 -25.40
N VAL A 237 -21.56 -3.62 -26.30
CA VAL A 237 -22.81 -3.52 -27.04
C VAL A 237 -22.94 -4.74 -27.96
N GLY A 238 -24.11 -5.41 -27.96
CA GLY A 238 -24.34 -6.67 -28.67
C GLY A 238 -23.88 -7.92 -27.91
N GLU A 239 -23.15 -7.77 -26.79
CA GLU A 239 -22.90 -8.85 -25.84
C GLU A 239 -24.11 -9.00 -24.89
N LYS A 240 -24.44 -10.24 -24.54
CA LYS A 240 -25.54 -10.56 -23.61
C LYS A 240 -24.99 -10.71 -22.20
N GLY A 241 -25.35 -9.79 -21.31
CA GLY A 241 -25.11 -9.92 -19.87
C GLY A 241 -26.05 -10.98 -19.28
N LYS A 242 -25.50 -12.01 -18.64
CA LYS A 242 -26.29 -13.11 -18.07
C LYS A 242 -26.08 -13.20 -16.57
N ALA A 243 -27.18 -13.28 -15.83
CA ALA A 243 -27.20 -13.47 -14.40
C ALA A 243 -28.18 -14.57 -14.01
N THR A 244 -27.83 -15.29 -12.94
CA THR A 244 -28.72 -16.20 -12.26
C THR A 244 -28.75 -15.82 -10.78
N LEU A 245 -29.96 -15.78 -10.20
CA LEU A 245 -30.18 -15.66 -8.77
C LEU A 245 -31.08 -16.80 -8.32
N LYS A 246 -30.53 -17.74 -7.56
CA LYS A 246 -31.30 -18.80 -6.90
C LYS A 246 -31.86 -18.25 -5.60
N ILE A 247 -33.16 -18.36 -5.41
CA ILE A 247 -33.87 -17.99 -4.20
C ILE A 247 -34.50 -19.26 -3.63
N GLY A 248 -34.03 -19.70 -2.47
CA GLY A 248 -34.47 -20.95 -1.86
C GLY A 248 -34.76 -20.84 -0.37
N PHE A 249 -34.99 -22.00 0.24
CA PHE A 249 -35.24 -22.12 1.67
C PHE A 249 -34.35 -23.20 2.29
N GLU A 250 -33.64 -22.82 3.35
CA GLU A 250 -32.78 -23.73 4.11
C GLU A 250 -33.02 -23.53 5.61
N LYS A 251 -32.44 -24.39 6.44
CA LYS A 251 -32.35 -24.12 7.88
C LYS A 251 -31.18 -23.17 8.14
N MET A 252 -31.41 -22.15 8.95
CA MET A 252 -30.33 -21.31 9.48
C MET A 252 -29.40 -22.18 10.34
N PRO A 253 -28.08 -22.19 10.09
CA PRO A 253 -27.13 -22.87 10.96
C PRO A 253 -27.25 -22.37 12.41
N THR A 254 -27.11 -23.30 13.36
CA THR A 254 -27.02 -22.95 14.79
C THR A 254 -25.61 -22.54 15.21
N GLU A 255 -24.63 -22.84 14.36
CA GLU A 255 -23.23 -22.47 14.53
C GLU A 255 -22.69 -21.96 13.21
N PHE A 256 -21.91 -20.89 13.28
CA PHE A 256 -21.26 -20.28 12.13
C PHE A 256 -19.76 -20.51 12.23
N PRO A 257 -19.09 -20.92 11.14
CA PRO A 257 -17.64 -20.95 11.09
C PRO A 257 -17.06 -19.58 11.43
N GLY A 258 -16.03 -19.57 12.27
CA GLY A 258 -15.39 -18.35 12.77
C GLY A 258 -16.12 -17.67 13.93
N ASP A 259 -17.29 -18.17 14.34
CA ASP A 259 -18.02 -17.62 15.49
C ASP A 259 -17.28 -17.93 16.80
N VAL A 260 -16.71 -16.91 17.41
CA VAL A 260 -15.95 -17.05 18.67
C VAL A 260 -16.88 -16.77 19.84
N LYS A 261 -17.24 -17.84 20.57
CA LYS A 261 -18.18 -17.79 21.70
C LYS A 261 -17.47 -17.68 23.05
N PRO A 262 -18.11 -17.05 24.06
CA PRO A 262 -17.66 -17.14 25.45
C PRO A 262 -17.52 -18.59 25.92
N ARG A 263 -16.52 -18.84 26.78
CA ARG A 263 -16.32 -20.12 27.45
C ARG A 263 -16.40 -19.99 28.97
N ARG A 264 -16.86 -21.05 29.62
CA ARG A 264 -17.07 -21.17 31.07
C ARG A 264 -16.62 -22.55 31.54
N GLU A 265 -15.39 -22.92 31.18
CA GLU A 265 -14.82 -24.21 31.52
C GLU A 265 -13.81 -24.06 32.66
N LYS A 266 -13.59 -25.16 33.40
CA LYS A 266 -12.54 -25.23 34.42
C LYS A 266 -11.18 -25.07 33.73
N LEU A 267 -10.34 -24.17 34.24
CA LEU A 267 -9.00 -23.92 33.69
C LEU A 267 -8.18 -25.22 33.65
N GLU A 268 -7.80 -25.64 32.44
CA GLU A 268 -7.06 -26.87 32.18
C GLU A 268 -6.33 -26.80 30.81
N ILE A 269 -5.07 -27.22 30.75
CA ILE A 269 -4.38 -27.52 29.48
C ILE A 269 -4.58 -29.01 29.18
N ALA A 270 -5.70 -29.35 28.55
CA ALA A 270 -6.13 -30.73 28.34
C ALA A 270 -5.18 -31.47 27.38
N GLY A 271 -4.77 -30.82 26.29
CA GLY A 271 -3.92 -31.40 25.25
C GLY A 271 -2.95 -30.38 24.66
N VAL A 272 -1.80 -30.85 24.20
CA VAL A 272 -0.86 -30.05 23.40
C VAL A 272 -0.37 -30.92 22.26
N THR A 273 -0.57 -30.46 21.02
CA THR A 273 -0.13 -31.15 19.82
C THR A 273 0.87 -30.27 19.08
N PRO A 274 2.17 -30.63 19.06
CA PRO A 274 3.15 -29.93 18.24
C PRO A 274 2.94 -30.25 16.76
N ALA A 275 3.20 -29.28 15.88
CA ALA A 275 3.22 -29.53 14.44
C ALA A 275 4.37 -30.47 14.03
N ASN A 276 5.52 -30.37 14.72
CA ASN A 276 6.71 -31.22 14.50
C ASN A 276 7.50 -31.39 15.81
N ASP A 277 8.09 -32.57 16.02
CA ASP A 277 8.96 -32.84 17.19
C ASP A 277 10.43 -32.42 16.97
N THR A 278 10.82 -32.24 15.70
CA THR A 278 12.13 -31.74 15.26
C THR A 278 11.94 -30.49 14.41
N VAL A 279 12.70 -29.45 14.69
CA VAL A 279 12.59 -28.13 14.02
C VAL A 279 13.97 -27.67 13.59
N VAL A 280 14.07 -27.09 12.40
CA VAL A 280 15.33 -26.48 11.95
C VAL A 280 15.56 -25.15 12.66
N GLN A 281 16.82 -24.76 12.86
CA GLN A 281 17.16 -23.49 13.50
C GLN A 281 16.49 -22.31 12.77
N TYR A 282 15.89 -21.41 13.55
CA TYR A 282 15.02 -20.30 13.14
C TYR A 282 13.70 -20.71 12.46
N GLY A 283 13.40 -22.01 12.37
CA GLY A 283 12.13 -22.52 11.89
C GLY A 283 11.00 -22.35 12.91
N LYS A 284 9.76 -22.38 12.38
CA LYS A 284 8.51 -22.32 13.15
C LYS A 284 8.26 -23.63 13.91
N LEU A 285 8.15 -23.54 15.23
CA LEU A 285 7.50 -24.55 16.07
C LEU A 285 6.11 -24.02 16.45
N GLU A 286 5.06 -24.62 15.87
CA GLU A 286 3.68 -24.31 16.24
C GLU A 286 3.13 -25.39 17.19
N LEU A 287 2.58 -24.95 18.32
CA LEU A 287 1.91 -25.80 19.31
C LEU A 287 0.42 -25.50 19.30
N ASN A 288 -0.38 -26.53 19.06
CA ASN A 288 -1.83 -26.47 19.14
C ASN A 288 -2.23 -26.86 20.56
N VAL A 289 -2.89 -25.95 21.28
CA VAL A 289 -3.19 -26.11 22.70
C VAL A 289 -4.69 -26.25 22.88
N ASP A 290 -5.12 -27.40 23.40
CA ASP A 290 -6.49 -27.58 23.89
C ASP A 290 -6.57 -27.00 25.30
N LEU A 291 -6.76 -25.67 25.33
CA LEU A 291 -6.92 -24.89 26.56
C LEU A 291 -8.41 -24.72 26.85
N LYS A 292 -8.84 -25.27 27.98
CA LYS A 292 -10.12 -24.97 28.61
C LYS A 292 -9.89 -23.85 29.61
N ALA A 293 -10.70 -22.81 29.55
CA ALA A 293 -10.75 -21.80 30.60
C ALA A 293 -12.05 -21.00 30.51
N THR A 294 -12.09 -19.92 31.30
CA THR A 294 -13.22 -19.03 31.37
C THR A 294 -12.89 -17.65 30.79
N TRP A 295 -13.60 -17.27 29.72
CA TRP A 295 -13.47 -15.96 29.06
C TRP A 295 -14.76 -15.59 28.31
N ASP A 296 -15.01 -14.29 28.15
CA ASP A 296 -15.95 -13.73 27.18
C ASP A 296 -15.24 -13.35 25.88
N ASN A 297 -14.01 -12.87 25.97
CA ASN A 297 -13.15 -12.57 24.84
C ASN A 297 -11.82 -13.33 24.95
N PRO A 298 -11.53 -14.34 24.11
CA PRO A 298 -10.28 -15.07 24.19
C PRO A 298 -9.05 -14.25 23.75
N TYR A 299 -9.27 -13.08 23.13
CA TYR A 299 -8.20 -12.16 22.74
C TYR A 299 -7.80 -11.21 23.87
N ASP A 300 -8.59 -11.12 24.97
CA ASP A 300 -8.31 -10.21 26.08
C ASP A 300 -7.39 -10.87 27.13
N PRO A 301 -6.13 -10.40 27.26
CA PRO A 301 -5.21 -10.94 28.25
C PRO A 301 -5.59 -10.65 29.71
N ASP A 302 -6.56 -9.75 29.97
CA ASP A 302 -7.09 -9.55 31.32
C ASP A 302 -8.07 -10.66 31.73
N GLU A 303 -8.65 -11.37 30.76
CA GLU A 303 -9.58 -12.48 31.00
C GLU A 303 -8.88 -13.85 30.95
N VAL A 304 -8.04 -14.06 29.94
CA VAL A 304 -7.32 -15.32 29.74
C VAL A 304 -5.98 -15.09 29.05
N THR A 305 -4.94 -15.76 29.55
CA THR A 305 -3.61 -15.77 28.92
C THR A 305 -3.11 -17.19 28.76
N LEU A 306 -2.35 -17.39 27.69
CA LEU A 306 -1.48 -18.53 27.47
C LEU A 306 -0.09 -17.95 27.15
N ASP A 307 0.93 -18.35 27.89
CA ASP A 307 2.31 -17.98 27.66
C ASP A 307 3.19 -19.24 27.61
N ALA A 308 4.21 -19.24 26.76
CA ALA A 308 5.24 -20.27 26.73
C ALA A 308 6.54 -19.73 27.34
N LEU A 309 7.02 -20.41 28.39
CA LEU A 309 8.33 -20.21 28.97
C LEU A 309 9.30 -21.22 28.34
N ILE A 310 10.33 -20.70 27.69
CA ILE A 310 11.19 -21.46 26.79
C ILE A 310 12.59 -21.46 27.36
N SER A 311 13.22 -22.62 27.44
CA SER A 311 14.64 -22.76 27.76
C SER A 311 15.36 -23.40 26.58
N THR A 312 16.36 -22.70 26.06
CA THR A 312 17.20 -23.13 24.92
C THR A 312 18.38 -23.99 25.40
N ALA A 313 19.17 -24.54 24.46
CA ALA A 313 20.29 -25.42 24.77
C ALA A 313 21.37 -24.73 25.66
N SER A 314 21.58 -23.42 25.49
CA SER A 314 22.48 -22.61 26.32
C SER A 314 21.94 -22.27 27.70
N GLY A 315 20.67 -22.58 27.97
CA GLY A 315 19.96 -22.17 29.18
C GLY A 315 19.34 -20.77 29.10
N ARG A 316 19.42 -20.07 27.95
CA ARG A 316 18.71 -18.80 27.76
C ARG A 316 17.20 -19.03 27.87
N GLU A 317 16.55 -18.19 28.68
CA GLU A 317 15.11 -18.19 28.91
C GLU A 317 14.40 -17.13 28.04
N LEU A 318 13.29 -17.51 27.42
CA LEU A 318 12.44 -16.64 26.62
C LEU A 318 10.98 -16.80 27.06
N LYS A 319 10.19 -15.74 26.93
CA LYS A 319 8.74 -15.77 27.14
C LYS A 319 8.04 -15.42 25.83
N GLN A 320 7.32 -16.37 25.25
CA GLN A 320 6.49 -16.12 24.07
C GLN A 320 5.00 -16.12 24.46
N PRO A 321 4.27 -15.04 24.20
CA PRO A 321 2.82 -15.04 24.28
C PRO A 321 2.18 -16.05 23.31
N GLY A 322 1.23 -16.84 23.81
CA GLY A 322 0.26 -17.56 23.00
C GLY A 322 -0.94 -16.66 22.63
N PHE A 323 -1.71 -17.12 21.65
CA PHE A 323 -2.86 -16.39 21.10
C PHE A 323 -3.99 -17.34 20.70
N PHE A 324 -5.19 -16.77 20.55
CA PHE A 324 -6.35 -17.45 19.99
C PHE A 324 -6.38 -17.21 18.46
N LEU A 325 -6.59 -18.28 17.70
CA LEU A 325 -6.58 -18.28 16.24
C LEU A 325 -7.91 -18.82 15.74
N VAL A 326 -8.52 -18.16 14.76
CA VAL A 326 -9.52 -18.79 13.88
C VAL A 326 -8.85 -19.13 12.57
N ASP A 327 -8.74 -20.42 12.25
CA ASP A 327 -8.13 -20.87 11.00
C ASP A 327 -8.90 -20.33 9.80
N GLN A 328 -8.16 -20.00 8.73
CA GLN A 328 -8.72 -19.47 7.49
C GLN A 328 -8.21 -20.31 6.32
N LYS A 329 -9.13 -20.73 5.45
CA LYS A 329 -8.82 -21.35 4.18
C LYS A 329 -8.82 -20.28 3.10
N ARG A 330 -7.67 -20.09 2.43
CA ARG A 330 -7.54 -19.19 1.29
C ARG A 330 -8.09 -19.84 0.02
N GLU A 331 -8.95 -19.14 -0.71
CA GLU A 331 -9.40 -19.49 -2.05
C GLU A 331 -9.26 -18.30 -3.00
N VAL A 332 -8.90 -18.54 -4.27
CA VAL A 332 -8.86 -17.51 -5.31
C VAL A 332 -9.91 -17.84 -6.37
N ARG A 333 -10.75 -16.87 -6.72
CA ARG A 333 -11.83 -16.97 -7.71
C ARG A 333 -11.90 -15.69 -8.53
N ASP A 334 -11.83 -15.82 -9.86
CA ASP A 334 -11.93 -14.69 -10.80
C ASP A 334 -10.99 -13.51 -10.46
N GLY A 335 -9.78 -13.81 -9.98
CA GLY A 335 -8.77 -12.82 -9.57
C GLY A 335 -8.99 -12.21 -8.18
N ALA A 336 -10.06 -12.57 -7.46
CA ALA A 336 -10.31 -12.14 -6.09
C ALA A 336 -9.93 -13.23 -5.08
N GLU A 337 -9.30 -12.82 -3.98
CA GLU A 337 -8.95 -13.71 -2.88
C GLU A 337 -10.03 -13.69 -1.78
N ILE A 338 -10.36 -14.89 -1.29
CA ILE A 338 -11.39 -15.14 -0.30
C ILE A 338 -10.76 -15.90 0.87
N MET A 339 -11.01 -15.43 2.09
CA MET A 339 -10.59 -16.11 3.32
C MET A 339 -11.83 -16.71 3.98
N VAL A 340 -11.88 -18.04 4.03
CA VAL A 340 -13.02 -18.80 4.56
C VAL A 340 -12.68 -19.29 5.97
N PRO A 341 -13.41 -18.88 7.02
CA PRO A 341 -13.16 -19.36 8.37
C PRO A 341 -13.40 -20.87 8.49
N VAL A 342 -12.55 -21.55 9.26
CA VAL A 342 -12.64 -22.99 9.54
C VAL A 342 -12.72 -23.22 11.05
N GLY A 343 -13.77 -23.91 11.48
CA GLY A 343 -14.04 -24.14 12.90
C GLY A 343 -14.35 -22.86 13.68
N ASN A 344 -14.23 -22.89 15.00
CA ASN A 344 -14.58 -21.77 15.91
C ASN A 344 -13.39 -21.30 16.75
N GLY A 345 -12.19 -21.58 16.25
CA GLY A 345 -10.91 -21.16 16.79
C GLY A 345 -10.29 -22.10 17.84
N ARG A 346 -8.99 -21.89 18.07
CA ARG A 346 -8.11 -22.70 18.90
C ARG A 346 -6.98 -21.85 19.50
N TRP A 347 -6.38 -22.32 20.59
CA TRP A 347 -5.20 -21.70 21.18
C TRP A 347 -3.92 -22.19 20.51
N VAL A 348 -3.01 -21.27 20.25
CA VAL A 348 -1.77 -21.50 19.51
C VAL A 348 -0.60 -20.81 20.21
N VAL A 349 0.55 -21.46 20.19
CA VAL A 349 1.85 -20.83 20.47
C VAL A 349 2.74 -21.05 19.25
N ARG A 350 3.36 -19.98 18.74
CA ARG A 350 4.35 -20.06 17.66
C ARG A 350 5.72 -19.62 18.18
N LEU A 351 6.72 -20.49 18.07
CA LEU A 351 8.09 -20.24 18.53
C LEU A 351 9.08 -20.28 17.36
N ALA A 352 10.15 -19.51 17.45
CA ALA A 352 11.32 -19.63 16.59
C ALA A 352 12.38 -20.48 17.30
N ALA A 353 12.85 -21.54 16.65
CA ALA A 353 13.88 -22.42 17.19
C ALA A 353 15.28 -21.80 17.10
N THR A 354 15.63 -20.88 17.99
CA THR A 354 16.83 -20.01 17.82
C THR A 354 18.20 -20.65 18.03
N GLU A 355 18.28 -21.82 18.67
CA GLU A 355 19.55 -22.46 19.05
C GLU A 355 19.48 -23.97 18.82
N VAL A 356 20.52 -24.54 18.20
CA VAL A 356 20.66 -25.99 17.97
C VAL A 356 20.76 -26.73 19.31
N GLY A 357 20.06 -27.85 19.44
CA GLY A 357 20.02 -28.67 20.64
C GLY A 357 18.62 -28.78 21.26
N PRO A 358 18.52 -29.16 22.53
CA PRO A 358 17.22 -29.34 23.18
C PRO A 358 16.52 -27.98 23.40
N LEU A 359 15.25 -27.93 23.02
CA LEU A 359 14.35 -26.81 23.34
C LEU A 359 13.26 -27.33 24.29
N ARG A 360 13.19 -26.74 25.48
CA ARG A 360 12.18 -27.08 26.49
C ARG A 360 11.15 -25.98 26.57
N CYS A 361 9.87 -26.35 26.64
CA CYS A 361 8.77 -25.42 26.73
C CYS A 361 7.88 -25.76 27.93
N ARG A 362 7.56 -24.78 28.75
CA ARG A 362 6.50 -24.85 29.76
C ARG A 362 5.41 -23.88 29.39
N LEU A 363 4.21 -24.40 29.15
CA LEU A 363 3.02 -23.58 28.97
C LEU A 363 2.50 -23.15 30.33
N VAL A 364 2.10 -21.88 30.43
CA VAL A 364 1.44 -21.27 31.59
C VAL A 364 0.15 -20.65 31.10
N ALA A 365 -0.99 -21.17 31.57
CA ALA A 365 -2.29 -20.60 31.27
C ALA A 365 -2.90 -20.01 32.54
N LYS A 366 -3.51 -18.83 32.42
CA LYS A 366 -4.16 -18.13 33.53
C LYS A 366 -5.51 -17.58 33.09
N ASP A 367 -6.51 -17.73 33.94
CA ASP A 367 -7.80 -17.04 33.85
C ASP A 367 -8.20 -16.52 35.25
N ARG A 368 -9.44 -16.04 35.40
CA ARG A 368 -9.93 -15.57 36.72
C ARG A 368 -10.00 -16.64 37.82
N SER A 369 -9.94 -17.94 37.47
CA SER A 369 -9.99 -19.05 38.43
C SER A 369 -8.62 -19.44 38.97
N GLY A 370 -7.53 -19.09 38.29
CA GLY A 370 -6.17 -19.35 38.75
C GLY A 370 -5.16 -19.49 37.62
N THR A 371 -4.12 -20.28 37.87
CA THR A 371 -3.03 -20.58 36.92
C THR A 371 -2.80 -22.07 36.84
N VAL A 372 -2.62 -22.61 35.64
CA VAL A 372 -2.19 -23.99 35.38
C VAL A 372 -0.94 -23.99 34.52
N THR A 373 -0.13 -25.05 34.63
CA THR A 373 1.10 -25.20 33.84
C THR A 373 1.20 -26.59 33.25
N LYS A 374 1.91 -26.70 32.12
CA LYS A 374 2.20 -27.99 31.46
C LYS A 374 3.54 -27.93 30.76
N ASP A 375 4.44 -28.84 31.09
CA ASP A 375 5.69 -29.02 30.35
C ASP A 375 5.40 -29.75 29.03
N VAL A 376 6.02 -29.30 27.94
CA VAL A 376 5.83 -29.80 26.57
C VAL A 376 7.19 -29.98 25.91
N GLY A 377 7.36 -31.11 25.20
CA GLY A 377 8.64 -31.54 24.63
C GLY A 377 9.34 -32.59 25.51
N PRO A 378 10.66 -32.81 25.36
CA PRO A 378 11.61 -31.92 24.68
C PRO A 378 11.48 -31.92 23.15
N PHE A 379 11.75 -30.77 22.54
CA PHE A 379 11.91 -30.65 21.09
C PHE A 379 13.39 -30.65 20.72
N THR A 380 13.72 -31.16 19.54
CA THR A 380 15.10 -31.12 19.04
C THR A 380 15.23 -30.07 17.95
N VAL A 381 16.13 -29.10 18.16
CA VAL A 381 16.50 -28.11 17.15
C VAL A 381 17.74 -28.58 16.40
N GLN A 382 17.65 -28.65 15.08
CA GLN A 382 18.75 -29.02 14.20
C GLN A 382 19.30 -27.80 13.47
N ALA A 383 20.56 -27.84 13.07
CA ALA A 383 21.14 -26.78 12.24
C ALA A 383 20.35 -26.66 10.92
N GLY A 384 20.14 -25.43 10.46
CA GLY A 384 19.43 -25.12 9.23
C GLY A 384 20.13 -24.01 8.44
N PRO A 385 19.73 -23.75 7.18
CA PRO A 385 20.36 -22.76 6.32
C PRO A 385 19.91 -21.32 6.61
N SER A 386 18.97 -21.10 7.53
CA SER A 386 18.45 -19.77 7.83
C SER A 386 19.53 -18.85 8.38
N LYS A 387 19.54 -17.60 7.91
CA LYS A 387 20.46 -16.55 8.35
C LYS A 387 20.11 -16.03 9.76
N GLY A 388 18.90 -16.30 10.25
CA GLY A 388 18.38 -15.80 11.52
C GLY A 388 17.67 -14.45 11.39
N PHE A 389 17.47 -13.77 12.52
CA PHE A 389 16.76 -12.49 12.57
C PHE A 389 17.66 -11.33 12.13
N LEU A 390 17.06 -10.29 11.54
CA LEU A 390 17.75 -9.03 11.23
C LEU A 390 17.95 -8.18 12.48
N ARG A 391 19.13 -7.56 12.57
CA ARG A 391 19.59 -6.72 13.66
C ARG A 391 20.27 -5.48 13.10
N GLN A 392 20.42 -4.46 13.94
CA GLN A 392 21.47 -3.48 13.74
C GLN A 392 22.84 -4.19 13.77
N SER A 393 23.70 -3.88 12.79
CA SER A 393 25.02 -4.49 12.72
C SER A 393 25.88 -4.09 13.92
N ARG A 394 26.63 -5.08 14.42
CA ARG A 394 27.62 -4.86 15.49
C ARG A 394 28.92 -4.25 14.99
N GLN A 395 29.17 -4.34 13.68
CA GLN A 395 30.38 -3.80 13.04
C GLN A 395 30.19 -2.35 12.60
N ASP A 396 28.99 -2.04 12.10
CA ASP A 396 28.62 -0.68 11.71
C ASP A 396 27.15 -0.41 12.00
N PRO A 397 26.84 0.43 13.01
CA PRO A 397 25.48 0.68 13.44
C PRO A 397 24.58 1.32 12.36
N HIS A 398 25.12 1.80 11.23
CA HIS A 398 24.35 2.35 10.12
C HIS A 398 23.74 1.29 9.18
N TYR A 399 24.00 0.00 9.41
CA TYR A 399 23.56 -1.07 8.52
C TYR A 399 22.91 -2.22 9.27
N LEU A 400 22.25 -3.11 8.51
CA LEU A 400 21.60 -4.30 9.00
C LEU A 400 22.49 -5.54 8.83
N GLN A 401 22.36 -6.47 9.78
CA GLN A 401 23.05 -7.74 9.79
C GLN A 401 22.14 -8.83 10.36
N PHE A 402 22.20 -10.02 9.79
CA PHE A 402 21.53 -11.20 10.33
C PHE A 402 22.24 -11.74 11.59
N ASP A 403 21.55 -12.51 12.43
CA ASP A 403 22.16 -13.20 13.57
C ASP A 403 23.36 -14.10 13.16
N SER A 404 23.35 -14.65 11.94
CA SER A 404 24.48 -15.41 11.34
C SER A 404 25.73 -14.57 11.05
N GLY A 405 25.61 -13.24 11.08
CA GLY A 405 26.66 -12.29 10.71
C GLY A 405 26.63 -11.85 9.24
N ALA A 406 25.73 -12.39 8.41
CA ALA A 406 25.57 -11.94 7.03
C ALA A 406 25.00 -10.50 6.97
N GLY A 407 25.53 -9.66 6.09
CA GLY A 407 25.01 -8.31 5.83
C GLY A 407 23.66 -8.33 5.12
N PHE A 408 22.88 -7.25 5.26
CA PHE A 408 21.61 -7.09 4.57
C PHE A 408 21.41 -5.65 4.07
N VAL A 409 21.03 -5.53 2.79
CA VAL A 409 20.66 -4.26 2.14
C VAL A 409 19.22 -4.39 1.67
N PRO A 410 18.25 -3.66 2.27
CA PRO A 410 16.88 -3.66 1.78
C PRO A 410 16.79 -3.02 0.40
N ILE A 411 16.25 -3.79 -0.55
CA ILE A 411 15.95 -3.38 -1.92
C ILE A 411 14.47 -3.68 -2.17
N GLY A 412 13.69 -2.63 -2.41
CA GLY A 412 12.26 -2.77 -2.58
C GLY A 412 11.58 -1.46 -2.97
N HIS A 413 10.31 -1.55 -3.34
CA HIS A 413 9.42 -0.41 -3.52
C HIS A 413 8.15 -0.51 -2.69
N ASN A 414 7.44 0.61 -2.56
CA ASN A 414 6.19 0.66 -1.82
C ASN A 414 5.08 -0.03 -2.61
N LEU A 415 4.64 -1.16 -2.07
CA LEU A 415 3.37 -1.80 -2.32
C LEU A 415 2.68 -1.89 -0.94
N PRO A 416 1.99 -0.83 -0.49
CA PRO A 416 1.58 -0.69 0.91
C PRO A 416 0.25 -1.38 1.24
N ILE A 417 -0.60 -1.63 0.24
CA ILE A 417 -1.93 -2.25 0.39
C ILE A 417 -1.88 -3.66 -0.17
N TYR A 418 -2.21 -4.65 0.67
CA TYR A 418 -2.04 -6.09 0.42
C TYR A 418 -2.36 -6.51 -1.03
N HIS A 419 -3.54 -6.15 -1.53
CA HIS A 419 -3.86 -6.30 -2.95
C HIS A 419 -3.66 -4.98 -3.68
N SER A 420 -2.93 -5.01 -4.79
CA SER A 420 -2.97 -3.97 -5.80
C SER A 420 -4.13 -4.18 -6.77
N SER A 421 -4.60 -3.10 -7.38
CA SER A 421 -5.68 -3.09 -8.36
C SER A 421 -5.36 -4.06 -9.52
N GLY A 422 -6.06 -5.19 -9.56
CA GLY A 422 -5.90 -6.19 -10.63
C GLY A 422 -4.75 -7.18 -10.44
N GLN A 423 -4.08 -7.21 -9.29
CA GLN A 423 -2.98 -8.14 -9.02
C GLN A 423 -3.02 -8.64 -7.57
N LEU A 424 -2.83 -9.95 -7.38
CA LEU A 424 -2.75 -10.54 -6.05
C LEU A 424 -1.42 -10.20 -5.37
N ALA A 425 -1.45 -10.02 -4.05
CA ALA A 425 -0.26 -9.79 -3.22
C ALA A 425 0.88 -10.78 -3.52
N GLU A 426 0.54 -12.07 -3.58
CA GLU A 426 1.50 -13.15 -3.83
C GLU A 426 2.21 -13.00 -5.19
N ASP A 427 1.46 -12.68 -6.24
CA ASP A 427 2.00 -12.51 -7.59
C ASP A 427 2.93 -11.30 -7.66
N ALA A 428 2.55 -10.20 -7.01
CA ALA A 428 3.35 -8.98 -6.95
C ALA A 428 4.68 -9.24 -6.23
N ILE A 429 4.66 -9.87 -5.04
CA ILE A 429 5.87 -10.15 -4.26
C ILE A 429 6.78 -11.15 -4.99
N ARG A 430 6.23 -12.21 -5.61
CA ARG A 430 7.03 -13.15 -6.42
C ARG A 430 7.73 -12.43 -7.59
N LYS A 431 7.04 -11.49 -8.25
CA LYS A 431 7.63 -10.67 -9.32
C LYS A 431 8.75 -9.77 -8.79
N MET A 432 8.54 -9.09 -7.67
CA MET A 432 9.55 -8.26 -7.01
C MET A 432 10.81 -9.08 -6.67
N ALA A 433 10.63 -10.23 -6.00
CA ALA A 433 11.72 -11.12 -5.63
C ALA A 433 12.51 -11.62 -6.84
N ALA A 434 11.83 -12.03 -7.91
CA ALA A 434 12.46 -12.46 -9.16
C ALA A 434 13.29 -11.36 -9.85
N LYS A 435 13.08 -10.09 -9.49
CA LYS A 435 13.77 -8.92 -10.04
C LYS A 435 14.84 -8.35 -9.11
N GLY A 436 15.18 -9.08 -8.04
CA GLY A 436 16.26 -8.73 -7.11
C GLY A 436 15.85 -7.85 -5.94
N GLU A 437 14.55 -7.57 -5.79
CA GLU A 437 14.02 -6.99 -4.56
C GLU A 437 13.94 -8.05 -3.46
N ASN A 438 14.10 -7.65 -2.21
CA ASN A 438 14.11 -8.55 -1.04
C ASN A 438 13.34 -7.96 0.16
N TYR A 439 12.67 -6.84 -0.05
CA TYR A 439 12.08 -6.04 1.00
C TYR A 439 10.79 -5.34 0.54
N ASN A 440 9.78 -5.29 1.40
CA ASN A 440 8.59 -4.47 1.21
C ASN A 440 8.07 -3.96 2.56
N ARG A 441 7.18 -2.96 2.49
CA ARG A 441 6.58 -2.30 3.64
C ARG A 441 5.06 -2.38 3.51
N TRP A 442 4.42 -3.12 4.42
CA TRP A 442 2.96 -3.32 4.41
C TRP A 442 2.27 -2.45 5.45
N TRP A 443 1.15 -1.83 5.05
CA TRP A 443 0.26 -1.14 5.98
C TRP A 443 -0.78 -2.09 6.55
N MET A 444 -0.82 -2.17 7.88
CA MET A 444 -1.90 -2.80 8.64
C MET A 444 -3.07 -1.80 8.81
N SER A 445 -3.52 -1.21 7.69
CA SER A 445 -4.61 -0.24 7.65
C SER A 445 -5.99 -0.91 7.55
N ARG A 446 -7.07 -0.14 7.72
CA ARG A 446 -8.45 -0.59 7.50
C ARG A 446 -8.65 -1.32 6.17
N SER A 447 -8.04 -0.80 5.12
CA SER A 447 -8.16 -1.28 3.73
C SER A 447 -7.09 -2.31 3.36
N GLY A 448 -6.21 -2.65 4.29
CA GLY A 448 -5.11 -3.60 4.13
C GLY A 448 -5.13 -4.67 5.23
N LEU A 449 -3.99 -4.84 5.91
CA LEU A 449 -3.78 -5.92 6.89
C LEU A 449 -4.17 -5.52 8.34
N GLY A 450 -4.97 -4.46 8.51
CA GLY A 450 -5.33 -3.95 9.82
C GLY A 450 -6.25 -4.87 10.60
N ILE A 451 -5.83 -5.29 11.79
CA ILE A 451 -6.57 -6.29 12.59
C ILE A 451 -7.59 -5.70 13.56
N GLU A 452 -7.42 -4.47 14.04
CA GLU A 452 -8.31 -3.84 15.03
C GLU A 452 -9.37 -2.96 14.36
N TRP A 453 -10.17 -3.62 13.51
CA TRP A 453 -11.23 -2.99 12.71
C TRP A 453 -12.55 -3.77 12.77
N GLU A 454 -12.70 -4.60 13.80
CA GLU A 454 -13.96 -5.23 14.16
C GLU A 454 -14.90 -4.20 14.83
N SER A 455 -16.19 -4.52 14.89
CA SER A 455 -17.21 -3.67 15.54
C SER A 455 -16.99 -3.48 17.04
N LYS A 456 -16.16 -4.33 17.68
CA LYS A 456 -15.81 -4.27 19.09
C LYS A 456 -14.30 -4.26 19.24
N LEU A 457 -13.76 -3.22 19.86
CA LEU A 457 -12.33 -3.12 20.18
C LEU A 457 -11.85 -4.31 21.03
N GLY A 458 -10.60 -4.74 20.80
CA GLY A 458 -10.06 -5.98 21.39
C GLY A 458 -10.53 -7.27 20.74
N TRP A 459 -11.29 -7.20 19.64
CA TRP A 459 -11.55 -8.32 18.73
C TRP A 459 -10.80 -8.06 17.41
N TYR A 460 -10.23 -9.12 16.83
CA TYR A 460 -9.29 -8.99 15.72
C TYR A 460 -9.76 -9.69 14.45
N ARG A 461 -9.59 -9.02 13.30
CA ARG A 461 -9.90 -9.55 11.96
C ARG A 461 -9.02 -10.76 11.63
N GLN A 462 -9.57 -11.95 11.78
CA GLN A 462 -8.81 -13.20 11.61
C GLN A 462 -8.44 -13.49 10.14
N ALA A 463 -9.25 -13.06 9.19
CA ALA A 463 -8.94 -13.13 7.76
C ALA A 463 -7.66 -12.33 7.43
N GLU A 464 -7.55 -11.12 7.98
CA GLU A 464 -6.45 -10.19 7.67
C GLU A 464 -5.18 -10.67 8.34
N ALA A 465 -5.34 -11.19 9.54
CA ALA A 465 -4.25 -11.81 10.27
C ALA A 465 -3.72 -13.10 9.57
N ALA A 466 -4.59 -13.87 8.91
CA ALA A 466 -4.19 -15.05 8.14
C ALA A 466 -3.54 -14.70 6.80
N ARG A 467 -3.93 -13.59 6.17
CA ARG A 467 -3.21 -13.03 5.00
C ARG A 467 -1.77 -12.67 5.34
N LEU A 468 -1.55 -12.06 6.51
CA LEU A 468 -0.20 -11.79 7.00
C LEU A 468 0.57 -13.09 7.31
N ASP A 469 -0.09 -14.11 7.88
CA ASP A 469 0.54 -15.44 8.03
C ASP A 469 1.05 -15.98 6.69
N ALA A 470 0.23 -15.91 5.63
CA ALA A 470 0.59 -16.37 4.30
C ALA A 470 1.74 -15.57 3.67
N MET A 471 1.81 -14.25 3.90
CA MET A 471 2.94 -13.43 3.42
C MET A 471 4.22 -13.73 4.16
N LEU A 472 4.19 -14.04 5.45
CA LEU A 472 5.39 -14.46 6.18
C LEU A 472 5.89 -15.82 5.70
N ASP A 473 4.99 -16.76 5.40
CA ASP A 473 5.36 -18.03 4.79
C ASP A 473 5.95 -17.82 3.37
N LEU A 474 5.40 -16.90 2.57
CA LEU A 474 5.96 -16.51 1.28
C LEU A 474 7.33 -15.82 1.41
N GLY A 475 7.51 -14.98 2.43
CA GLY A 475 8.79 -14.34 2.73
C GLY A 475 9.87 -15.36 3.06
N ALA A 476 9.53 -16.39 3.84
CA ALA A 476 10.44 -17.49 4.13
C ALA A 476 10.82 -18.29 2.88
N GLU A 477 9.88 -18.48 1.94
CA GLU A 477 10.14 -19.13 0.64
C GLU A 477 11.09 -18.31 -0.24
N LEU A 478 10.91 -16.99 -0.28
CA LEU A 478 11.59 -16.10 -1.23
C LEU A 478 12.84 -15.40 -0.68
N ASP A 479 13.20 -15.62 0.59
CA ASP A 479 14.21 -14.82 1.30
C ASP A 479 13.86 -13.32 1.30
N PHE A 480 12.57 -13.02 1.54
CA PHE A 480 11.97 -11.70 1.45
C PHE A 480 11.48 -11.22 2.83
N TYR A 481 11.64 -9.93 3.11
CA TYR A 481 11.47 -9.37 4.45
C TYR A 481 10.48 -8.21 4.47
N TYR A 482 9.73 -8.07 5.57
CA TYR A 482 8.65 -7.09 5.68
C TYR A 482 8.84 -6.13 6.85
N MET A 483 8.74 -4.84 6.57
CA MET A 483 8.42 -3.85 7.60
C MET A 483 6.90 -3.78 7.75
N LEU A 484 6.40 -3.98 8.96
CA LEU A 484 4.98 -4.03 9.26
C LEU A 484 4.55 -2.71 9.93
N CYS A 485 3.94 -1.84 9.15
CA CYS A 485 3.41 -0.54 9.58
C CYS A 485 2.04 -0.73 10.23
N MET A 486 1.99 -0.67 11.55
CA MET A 486 0.84 -1.08 12.35
C MET A 486 -0.35 -0.11 12.27
N ASP A 487 -0.10 1.17 12.00
CA ASP A 487 -1.13 2.20 11.87
C ASP A 487 -0.81 3.16 10.70
N THR A 488 -1.77 3.97 10.27
CA THR A 488 -1.54 4.97 9.20
C THR A 488 -2.42 6.19 9.42
N HIS A 489 -1.91 7.38 9.12
CA HIS A 489 -2.68 8.61 9.25
C HIS A 489 -3.97 8.60 8.42
N GLN A 490 -4.04 7.78 7.36
CA GLN A 490 -5.24 7.60 6.53
C GLN A 490 -6.44 7.15 7.37
N ASP A 491 -6.20 6.32 8.38
CA ASP A 491 -7.22 5.77 9.27
C ASP A 491 -7.63 6.76 10.39
N PHE A 492 -6.93 7.89 10.50
CA PHE A 492 -7.15 8.91 11.54
C PHE A 492 -7.50 10.29 10.98
N ARG A 493 -7.65 10.43 9.66
CA ARG A 493 -8.15 11.65 9.01
C ARG A 493 -9.53 11.46 8.43
N GLU A 494 -10.31 12.54 8.37
CA GLU A 494 -11.57 12.64 7.63
C GLU A 494 -12.48 11.40 7.78
N ASP A 495 -12.80 10.71 6.68
CA ASP A 495 -13.67 9.53 6.66
C ASP A 495 -13.02 8.31 7.33
N GLY A 496 -11.69 8.23 7.36
CA GLY A 496 -10.96 7.24 8.14
C GLY A 496 -11.30 7.35 9.63
N TRP A 497 -11.18 8.55 10.21
CA TRP A 497 -11.53 8.78 11.62
C TRP A 497 -13.01 8.58 11.91
N LYS A 498 -13.91 9.04 11.01
CA LYS A 498 -15.36 8.82 11.17
C LYS A 498 -15.71 7.35 11.31
N ALA A 499 -14.98 6.48 10.62
CA ALA A 499 -15.25 5.06 10.59
C ALA A 499 -14.29 4.24 11.48
N ASN A 500 -13.38 4.89 12.22
CA ASN A 500 -12.40 4.26 13.10
C ASN A 500 -13.07 3.71 14.37
N PRO A 501 -12.84 2.44 14.78
CA PRO A 501 -13.45 1.87 15.98
C PRO A 501 -13.08 2.56 17.29
N PHE A 502 -11.94 3.27 17.35
CA PHE A 502 -11.57 4.06 18.53
C PHE A 502 -12.42 5.32 18.71
N ASN A 503 -13.08 5.79 17.65
CA ASN A 503 -13.96 6.93 17.70
C ASN A 503 -15.20 6.61 18.55
N GLN A 504 -15.54 7.50 19.48
CA GLN A 504 -16.71 7.39 20.35
C GLN A 504 -18.03 7.23 19.58
N ALA A 505 -18.13 7.82 18.38
CA ALA A 505 -19.29 7.65 17.50
C ALA A 505 -19.52 6.18 17.07
N ASN A 506 -18.46 5.37 17.08
CA ASN A 506 -18.49 3.93 16.77
C ASN A 506 -18.41 3.05 18.02
N GLY A 507 -18.54 3.62 19.23
CA GLY A 507 -18.47 2.91 20.51
C GLY A 507 -17.07 2.84 21.14
N GLY A 508 -16.07 3.49 20.56
CA GLY A 508 -14.72 3.59 21.11
C GLY A 508 -14.56 4.63 22.24
N PRO A 509 -13.38 4.72 22.87
CA PRO A 509 -13.16 5.60 24.02
C PRO A 509 -12.78 7.04 23.66
N CYS A 510 -12.45 7.35 22.41
CA CYS A 510 -11.84 8.61 22.01
C CYS A 510 -12.87 9.56 21.38
N ALA A 511 -13.03 10.75 21.97
CA ALA A 511 -13.88 11.80 21.39
C ALA A 511 -13.16 12.50 20.21
N THR A 512 -11.85 12.61 20.29
CA THR A 512 -10.99 13.23 19.27
C THR A 512 -9.83 12.29 18.88
N VAL A 513 -9.20 12.55 17.73
CA VAL A 513 -8.00 11.83 17.28
C VAL A 513 -6.87 11.94 18.32
N SER A 514 -6.70 13.12 18.92
CA SER A 514 -5.68 13.39 19.94
C SER A 514 -5.83 12.51 21.18
N ASP A 515 -7.07 12.14 21.54
CA ASP A 515 -7.34 11.28 22.70
C ASP A 515 -6.80 9.86 22.51
N TRP A 516 -6.57 9.41 21.27
CA TRP A 516 -5.97 8.09 21.00
C TRP A 516 -4.58 7.94 21.65
N PHE A 517 -3.83 9.04 21.74
CA PHE A 517 -2.50 9.07 22.35
C PHE A 517 -2.52 9.15 23.88
N THR A 518 -3.61 9.63 24.49
CA THR A 518 -3.61 9.98 25.94
C THR A 518 -4.66 9.24 26.75
N ASN A 519 -5.74 8.77 26.13
CA ASN A 519 -6.80 8.04 26.81
C ASN A 519 -6.29 6.68 27.32
N ASP A 520 -6.47 6.41 28.61
CA ASP A 520 -5.96 5.21 29.26
C ASP A 520 -6.53 3.92 28.65
N GLN A 521 -7.82 3.92 28.30
CA GLN A 521 -8.47 2.77 27.68
C GLN A 521 -7.93 2.55 26.26
N ALA A 522 -7.72 3.60 25.47
CA ALA A 522 -7.14 3.49 24.13
C ALA A 522 -5.71 2.91 24.18
N ARG A 523 -4.87 3.43 25.09
CA ARG A 523 -3.50 2.93 25.30
C ARG A 523 -3.49 1.49 25.81
N ALA A 524 -4.40 1.11 26.70
CA ALA A 524 -4.52 -0.26 27.18
C ALA A 524 -4.92 -1.23 26.05
N LEU A 525 -5.90 -0.86 25.22
CA LEU A 525 -6.30 -1.63 24.04
C LEU A 525 -5.14 -1.77 23.03
N TYR A 526 -4.40 -0.70 22.78
CA TYR A 526 -3.23 -0.74 21.91
C TYR A 526 -2.18 -1.74 22.41
N LYS A 527 -1.88 -1.75 23.72
CA LYS A 527 -0.96 -2.72 24.33
C LYS A 527 -1.46 -4.16 24.19
N LYS A 528 -2.77 -4.41 24.30
CA LYS A 528 -3.37 -5.72 24.03
C LYS A 528 -3.16 -6.14 22.57
N ARG A 529 -3.33 -5.23 21.62
CA ARG A 529 -3.06 -5.45 20.20
C ARG A 529 -1.58 -5.74 19.93
N LEU A 530 -0.66 -5.02 20.56
CA LEU A 530 0.78 -5.31 20.49
C LEU A 530 1.08 -6.72 21.01
N ARG A 531 0.51 -7.12 22.16
CA ARG A 531 0.66 -8.49 22.69
C ARG A 531 0.19 -9.53 21.67
N TYR A 532 -0.96 -9.33 21.05
CA TYR A 532 -1.50 -10.24 20.04
C TYR A 532 -0.62 -10.30 18.78
N THR A 533 -0.14 -9.14 18.31
CA THR A 533 0.79 -9.01 17.17
C THR A 533 2.06 -9.83 17.40
N ILE A 534 2.70 -9.64 18.56
CA ILE A 534 3.88 -10.40 18.94
C ILE A 534 3.56 -11.89 19.09
N ALA A 535 2.47 -12.23 19.76
CA ALA A 535 2.07 -13.62 19.97
C ALA A 535 1.99 -14.41 18.65
N ARG A 536 1.46 -13.78 17.60
CA ARG A 536 1.16 -14.42 16.33
C ARG A 536 2.33 -14.42 15.34
N TRP A 537 3.14 -13.35 15.30
CA TRP A 537 4.08 -13.12 14.20
C TRP A 537 5.55 -12.97 14.60
N SER A 538 5.88 -12.73 15.88
CA SER A 538 7.28 -12.52 16.27
C SER A 538 8.16 -13.76 16.06
N TYR A 539 7.59 -14.96 15.90
CA TYR A 539 8.40 -16.14 15.60
C TYR A 539 9.14 -16.05 14.24
N SER A 540 8.70 -15.17 13.32
CA SER A 540 9.17 -15.17 11.95
C SER A 540 10.38 -14.25 11.75
N PRO A 541 11.55 -14.75 11.32
CA PRO A 541 12.68 -13.91 10.92
C PRO A 541 12.40 -13.01 9.70
N ASN A 542 11.31 -13.27 8.97
CA ASN A 542 10.90 -12.49 7.80
C ASN A 542 10.14 -11.22 8.17
N VAL A 543 9.82 -11.00 9.45
CA VAL A 543 9.55 -9.65 9.95
C VAL A 543 10.89 -8.95 10.08
N LEU A 544 11.10 -7.87 9.32
CA LEU A 544 12.27 -7.01 9.46
C LEU A 544 12.10 -6.10 10.67
N CYS A 545 10.95 -5.42 10.73
CA CYS A 545 10.72 -4.33 11.66
C CYS A 545 9.23 -4.14 11.98
N TRP A 546 8.95 -3.81 13.25
CA TRP A 546 7.69 -3.24 13.71
C TRP A 546 7.73 -1.72 13.54
N GLU A 547 6.89 -1.19 12.67
CA GLU A 547 6.73 0.25 12.53
C GLU A 547 5.42 0.69 13.19
N PHE A 548 5.49 1.65 14.11
CA PHE A 548 4.30 2.11 14.83
C PHE A 548 3.23 2.70 13.91
N GLY A 549 3.62 3.44 12.88
CA GLY A 549 2.65 3.96 11.94
C GLY A 549 3.21 4.90 10.89
N ASN A 550 2.40 5.11 9.86
CA ASN A 550 2.73 5.91 8.68
C ASN A 550 2.43 7.40 8.89
N GLU A 551 3.47 8.24 8.90
CA GLU A 551 3.40 9.71 8.87
C GLU A 551 2.60 10.33 10.03
N PHE A 552 3.15 10.27 11.24
CA PHE A 552 2.46 10.65 12.47
C PHE A 552 1.95 12.09 12.54
N GLU A 553 2.47 13.01 11.74
CA GLU A 553 1.96 14.36 11.62
C GLU A 553 0.51 14.41 11.14
N GLY A 554 0.06 13.42 10.36
CA GLY A 554 -1.31 13.37 9.83
C GLY A 554 -2.41 13.08 10.87
N TRP A 555 -2.06 12.81 12.14
CA TRP A 555 -3.02 12.78 13.24
C TRP A 555 -3.39 14.22 13.63
N ALA A 556 -4.60 14.62 13.24
CA ALA A 556 -5.14 15.96 13.45
C ALA A 556 -5.09 16.40 14.92
N ASP A 557 -4.90 17.70 15.13
CA ASP A 557 -4.96 18.38 16.45
C ASP A 557 -4.12 17.70 17.56
N THR A 558 -2.98 17.14 17.18
CA THR A 558 -2.09 16.42 18.10
C THR A 558 -0.67 16.98 17.99
N THR A 559 -0.13 17.47 19.11
CA THR A 559 1.22 18.07 19.13
C THR A 559 2.31 17.02 18.99
N GLU A 560 3.49 17.44 18.52
CA GLU A 560 4.66 16.56 18.36
C GLU A 560 5.09 15.96 19.71
N GLU A 561 5.09 16.75 20.79
CA GLU A 561 5.50 16.29 22.12
C GLU A 561 4.60 15.15 22.62
N ARG A 562 3.30 15.22 22.34
CA ARG A 562 2.34 14.17 22.68
C ARG A 562 2.60 12.89 21.88
N LYS A 563 2.86 13.02 20.58
CA LYS A 563 3.22 11.89 19.71
C LYS A 563 4.50 11.23 20.22
N ILE A 564 5.56 12.00 20.51
CA ILE A 564 6.84 11.48 21.00
C ILE A 564 6.69 10.81 22.38
N ALA A 565 5.90 11.39 23.29
CA ALA A 565 5.64 10.80 24.59
C ALA A 565 4.95 9.42 24.48
N TRP A 566 3.97 9.30 23.58
CA TRP A 566 3.32 8.03 23.28
C TRP A 566 4.28 7.01 22.67
N HIS A 567 5.12 7.42 21.70
CA HIS A 567 6.13 6.53 21.11
C HIS A 567 7.09 5.99 22.17
N ARG A 568 7.53 6.84 23.11
CA ARG A 568 8.40 6.42 24.21
C ARG A 568 7.72 5.36 25.08
N GLU A 569 6.44 5.54 25.40
CA GLU A 569 5.67 4.57 26.16
C GLU A 569 5.49 3.24 25.41
N MET A 570 5.08 3.28 24.15
CA MET A 570 4.77 2.07 23.38
C MET A 570 6.03 1.32 22.99
N ALA A 571 7.13 2.00 22.65
CA ALA A 571 8.40 1.36 22.36
C ALA A 571 8.97 0.63 23.59
N THR A 572 8.93 1.28 24.76
CA THR A 572 9.34 0.67 26.04
C THR A 572 8.49 -0.55 26.40
N TYR A 573 7.21 -0.57 26.02
CA TYR A 573 6.34 -1.72 26.21
C TYR A 573 6.60 -2.85 25.20
N LEU A 574 6.80 -2.51 23.92
CA LEU A 574 6.98 -3.47 22.83
C LEU A 574 8.32 -4.21 22.90
N ALA A 575 9.40 -3.51 23.19
CA ALA A 575 10.75 -4.08 23.18
C ALA A 575 10.93 -5.33 24.08
N PRO A 576 10.47 -5.37 25.35
CA PRO A 576 10.57 -6.57 26.18
C PRO A 576 9.48 -7.61 25.90
N LEU A 577 8.41 -7.22 25.20
CA LEU A 577 7.31 -8.13 24.85
C LEU A 577 7.72 -9.10 23.75
N ASP A 578 8.54 -8.66 22.79
CA ASP A 578 9.07 -9.48 21.69
C ASP A 578 10.34 -10.25 22.12
N PRO A 579 10.25 -11.58 22.35
CA PRO A 579 11.40 -12.35 22.82
C PRO A 579 12.52 -12.47 21.77
N TYR A 580 12.22 -12.18 20.50
CA TYR A 580 13.20 -12.21 19.41
C TYR A 580 13.70 -10.82 19.04
N ARG A 581 13.26 -9.75 19.72
CA ARG A 581 13.79 -8.38 19.59
C ARG A 581 13.84 -7.86 18.15
N HIS A 582 12.76 -7.99 17.39
CA HIS A 582 12.69 -7.35 16.07
C HIS A 582 12.96 -5.85 16.18
N LEU A 583 13.44 -5.27 15.07
CA LEU A 583 13.72 -3.85 15.00
C LEU A 583 12.42 -3.05 15.16
N ILE A 584 12.48 -1.89 15.79
CA ILE A 584 11.32 -1.00 15.96
C ILE A 584 11.61 0.35 15.32
N THR A 585 10.59 0.93 14.68
CA THR A 585 10.67 2.25 14.07
C THR A 585 9.30 2.94 14.00
N THR A 586 9.27 4.09 13.36
CA THR A 586 8.06 4.84 13.01
C THR A 586 8.35 5.68 11.77
N SER A 587 7.36 6.35 11.19
CA SER A 587 7.60 7.31 10.12
C SER A 587 6.87 8.64 10.32
N TRP A 588 7.39 9.64 9.61
CA TRP A 588 7.00 11.03 9.66
C TRP A 588 6.95 11.55 8.23
N TRP A 589 5.95 12.37 7.88
CA TRP A 589 5.92 13.00 6.54
C TRP A 589 6.95 14.14 6.43
N SER A 590 7.48 14.60 7.56
CA SER A 590 8.54 15.60 7.60
C SER A 590 9.81 14.86 7.26
N LYS A 591 10.28 15.03 6.02
CA LYS A 591 11.59 14.61 5.50
C LYS A 591 12.35 13.65 6.44
N THR A 592 13.16 14.17 7.36
CA THR A 592 14.04 13.38 8.26
C THR A 592 13.45 13.04 9.64
N GLY A 593 12.22 13.44 9.93
CA GLY A 593 11.54 13.26 11.22
C GLY A 593 12.14 14.06 12.39
N PRO A 594 11.45 14.10 13.54
CA PRO A 594 11.94 14.78 14.74
C PRO A 594 13.05 13.98 15.45
N GLU A 595 14.20 14.63 15.67
CA GLU A 595 15.37 13.99 16.29
C GLU A 595 15.07 13.37 17.67
N ALA A 596 14.18 14.00 18.45
CA ALA A 596 13.80 13.52 19.78
C ALA A 596 13.03 12.18 19.75
N CYS A 597 12.37 11.83 18.62
CA CYS A 597 11.78 10.51 18.44
C CYS A 597 12.89 9.47 18.16
N TRP A 598 13.83 9.81 17.28
CA TRP A 598 14.97 8.95 16.95
C TRP A 598 15.93 8.74 18.12
N GLN A 599 15.91 9.60 19.14
CA GLN A 599 16.69 9.42 20.38
C GLN A 599 16.03 8.48 21.39
N ILE A 600 14.81 7.98 21.15
CA ILE A 600 14.22 6.92 21.97
C ILE A 600 15.11 5.66 21.83
N PRO A 601 15.60 5.07 22.94
CA PRO A 601 16.55 3.95 22.87
C PRO A 601 16.05 2.74 22.10
N GLU A 602 14.75 2.43 22.22
CA GLU A 602 14.10 1.31 21.56
C GLU A 602 13.78 1.56 20.07
N MET A 603 13.97 2.77 19.52
CA MET A 603 13.85 3.00 18.07
C MET A 603 15.15 2.59 17.38
N ASP A 604 15.15 1.49 16.65
CA ASP A 604 16.36 0.95 16.03
C ASP A 604 16.70 1.60 14.69
N ILE A 605 15.68 2.02 13.92
CA ILE A 605 15.83 2.54 12.56
C ILE A 605 15.36 4.00 12.51
N VAL A 606 16.12 4.87 11.83
CA VAL A 606 15.65 6.21 11.45
C VAL A 606 15.08 6.19 10.04
N GLN A 607 13.96 6.87 9.83
CA GLN A 607 13.28 6.91 8.55
C GLN A 607 13.26 8.29 7.91
N THR A 608 13.27 8.29 6.58
CA THR A 608 13.01 9.48 5.76
C THR A 608 11.85 9.22 4.80
N HIS A 609 10.88 10.14 4.71
CA HIS A 609 9.91 10.18 3.60
C HIS A 609 10.28 11.33 2.66
N CYS A 610 10.53 11.03 1.39
CA CYS A 610 11.06 12.01 0.44
C CYS A 610 10.23 12.09 -0.84
N TYR A 611 9.38 13.11 -0.93
CA TYR A 611 8.81 13.55 -2.20
C TYR A 611 9.44 14.88 -2.60
N THR A 612 10.18 14.90 -3.72
CA THR A 612 10.93 16.11 -4.11
C THR A 612 9.99 17.28 -4.43
N ASN A 613 8.81 17.00 -4.98
CA ASN A 613 7.77 17.96 -5.32
C ASN A 613 8.25 19.14 -6.18
N ASN A 614 9.32 18.93 -6.94
CA ASN A 614 9.93 19.89 -7.85
C ASN A 614 10.64 19.17 -9.02
N ASP A 615 11.18 19.95 -9.96
CA ASP A 615 11.86 19.45 -11.16
C ASP A 615 13.38 19.28 -10.98
N ALA A 616 13.87 19.35 -9.74
CA ALA A 616 15.29 19.28 -9.44
C ALA A 616 15.84 17.83 -9.52
N ASN A 617 17.17 17.72 -9.49
CA ASN A 617 17.86 16.45 -9.41
C ASN A 617 17.54 15.73 -8.10
N VAL A 618 16.85 14.59 -8.20
CA VAL A 618 16.43 13.81 -7.02
C VAL A 618 17.62 13.23 -6.25
N ALA A 619 18.74 12.96 -6.93
CA ALA A 619 19.93 12.37 -6.30
C ALA A 619 20.56 13.28 -5.25
N GLU A 620 20.54 14.59 -5.46
CA GLU A 620 21.08 15.55 -4.50
C GLU A 620 20.27 15.54 -3.21
N GLN A 621 18.94 15.57 -3.32
CA GLN A 621 18.05 15.50 -2.15
C GLN A 621 18.20 14.17 -1.39
N VAL A 622 18.25 13.05 -2.10
CA VAL A 622 18.47 11.72 -1.49
C VAL A 622 19.82 11.67 -0.77
N ARG A 623 20.90 12.16 -1.40
CA ARG A 623 22.22 12.24 -0.79
C ARG A 623 22.22 13.13 0.45
N ASP A 624 21.61 14.30 0.38
CA ASP A 624 21.59 15.26 1.49
C ASP A 624 20.81 14.73 2.69
N TYR A 625 19.66 14.08 2.48
CA TYR A 625 18.94 13.40 3.57
C TYR A 625 19.73 12.21 4.13
N GLY A 626 20.38 11.44 3.27
CA GLY A 626 21.27 10.35 3.69
C GLY A 626 22.39 10.84 4.60
N LEU A 627 23.10 11.89 4.20
CA LEU A 627 24.18 12.50 4.98
C LEU A 627 23.67 13.14 6.27
N HIS A 628 22.50 13.78 6.24
CA HIS A 628 21.88 14.36 7.43
C HIS A 628 21.70 13.31 8.52
N GLN A 629 21.09 12.16 8.17
CA GLN A 629 20.83 11.07 9.11
C GLN A 629 22.14 10.41 9.56
N TRP A 630 23.04 10.11 8.62
CA TRP A 630 24.36 9.53 8.90
C TRP A 630 25.16 10.34 9.93
N SER A 631 25.16 11.67 9.82
CA SER A 631 25.95 12.52 10.73
C SER A 631 25.38 12.63 12.15
N ARG A 632 24.13 12.23 12.37
CA ARG A 632 23.38 12.47 13.63
C ARG A 632 23.08 11.21 14.41
N PHE A 633 22.93 10.07 13.73
CA PHE A 633 22.48 8.84 14.35
C PHE A 633 23.35 7.66 13.94
N GLU A 634 23.88 6.96 14.95
CA GLU A 634 24.45 5.63 14.79
C GLU A 634 23.32 4.60 14.68
N LYS A 635 22.52 4.69 13.62
CA LYS A 635 21.34 3.84 13.37
C LYS A 635 21.21 3.58 11.87
N PRO A 636 20.64 2.43 11.45
CA PRO A 636 20.32 2.22 10.05
C PRO A 636 19.32 3.26 9.58
N HIS A 637 19.64 3.90 8.45
CA HIS A 637 18.76 4.84 7.78
C HIS A 637 18.11 4.17 6.57
N VAL A 638 16.77 4.19 6.54
CA VAL A 638 15.96 3.74 5.40
C VAL A 638 15.04 4.86 4.96
N PHE A 639 14.73 4.95 3.66
CA PHE A 639 13.60 5.77 3.22
C PHE A 639 12.35 4.91 3.18
N GLY A 640 11.37 5.23 4.01
CA GLY A 640 10.07 4.54 4.04
C GLY A 640 9.21 4.86 2.83
N GLU A 641 9.37 6.05 2.25
CA GLU A 641 8.72 6.49 1.02
C GLU A 641 9.62 7.40 0.18
N PHE A 642 9.56 7.26 -1.14
CA PHE A 642 10.25 8.10 -2.10
C PHE A 642 9.40 8.37 -3.34
N GLY A 643 9.43 9.58 -3.89
CA GLY A 643 8.85 9.87 -5.18
C GLY A 643 9.15 11.27 -5.71
N ILE A 644 8.79 11.52 -6.96
CA ILE A 644 8.95 12.86 -7.56
C ILE A 644 7.80 13.79 -7.12
N ARG A 645 6.57 13.28 -7.03
CA ARG A 645 5.37 14.01 -6.61
C ARG A 645 4.57 13.20 -5.59
N SER A 646 4.12 13.84 -4.52
CA SER A 646 3.33 13.20 -3.45
C SER A 646 1.86 12.94 -3.81
N HIS A 647 1.32 13.65 -4.81
CA HIS A 647 -0.12 13.59 -5.14
C HIS A 647 -0.42 13.12 -6.57
N SER A 648 0.60 12.83 -7.36
CA SER A 648 0.43 12.34 -8.73
C SER A 648 1.57 11.43 -9.13
N THR A 649 1.29 10.50 -10.05
CA THR A 649 2.36 9.79 -10.76
C THR A 649 3.11 10.74 -11.70
N THR A 650 4.29 10.33 -12.13
CA THR A 650 5.11 10.99 -13.15
C THR A 650 5.44 10.04 -14.31
N ALA A 651 4.67 8.95 -14.45
CA ALA A 651 4.93 7.90 -15.44
C ALA A 651 4.91 8.38 -16.90
N ASP A 652 4.18 9.45 -17.19
CA ASP A 652 4.15 10.12 -18.50
C ASP A 652 5.40 10.97 -18.76
N LYS A 653 6.04 11.45 -17.68
CA LYS A 653 7.21 12.34 -17.73
C LYS A 653 8.52 11.60 -17.55
N ASP A 654 8.54 10.53 -16.78
CA ASP A 654 9.71 9.70 -16.52
C ASP A 654 9.46 8.24 -16.94
N PRO A 655 9.08 7.93 -18.19
CA PRO A 655 8.66 6.59 -18.59
C PRO A 655 9.77 5.53 -18.45
N LYS A 656 11.02 5.94 -18.28
CA LYS A 656 12.19 5.07 -18.12
C LYS A 656 12.68 4.94 -16.68
N GLY A 657 12.13 5.67 -15.71
CA GLY A 657 12.56 5.55 -14.32
C GLY A 657 13.88 6.24 -13.98
N TRP A 658 14.26 7.34 -14.64
CA TRP A 658 15.49 8.08 -14.35
C TRP A 658 15.57 8.53 -12.89
N ALA A 659 14.47 8.98 -12.30
CA ALA A 659 14.46 9.37 -10.89
C ALA A 659 14.69 8.17 -9.96
N LEU A 660 14.13 7.01 -10.30
CA LEU A 660 14.35 5.76 -9.54
C LEU A 660 15.83 5.37 -9.59
N HIS A 661 16.39 5.38 -10.81
CA HIS A 661 17.80 5.12 -11.06
C HIS A 661 18.69 6.05 -10.23
N ASN A 662 18.57 7.38 -10.42
CA ASN A 662 19.43 8.35 -9.76
C ASN A 662 19.33 8.28 -8.24
N ALA A 663 18.13 8.06 -7.69
CA ALA A 663 17.92 7.92 -6.25
C ALA A 663 18.57 6.67 -5.66
N ASN A 664 18.46 5.52 -6.32
CA ASN A 664 19.03 4.25 -5.86
C ASN A 664 20.55 4.33 -5.72
N TRP A 665 21.22 4.83 -6.75
CA TRP A 665 22.68 4.96 -6.78
C TRP A 665 23.21 6.01 -5.80
N ALA A 666 22.53 7.16 -5.70
CA ALA A 666 22.85 8.19 -4.72
C ALA A 666 22.76 7.67 -3.28
N SER A 667 21.70 6.92 -2.95
CA SER A 667 21.47 6.38 -1.61
C SER A 667 22.59 5.43 -1.16
N VAL A 668 22.88 4.41 -1.99
CA VAL A 668 23.88 3.38 -1.68
C VAL A 668 25.28 3.98 -1.55
N CYS A 669 25.66 4.89 -2.46
CA CYS A 669 26.99 5.50 -2.44
C CYS A 669 27.13 6.66 -1.44
N SER A 670 26.06 7.04 -0.75
CA SER A 670 26.06 8.01 0.35
C SER A 670 25.93 7.35 1.73
N GLY A 671 25.95 6.01 1.80
CA GLY A 671 25.96 5.26 3.06
C GLY A 671 24.58 4.99 3.66
N CYS A 672 23.50 5.09 2.89
CA CYS A 672 22.19 4.66 3.38
C CYS A 672 22.13 3.13 3.51
N CYS A 673 21.31 2.62 4.43
CA CYS A 673 21.22 1.18 4.67
C CYS A 673 20.63 0.43 3.47
N GLY A 674 19.77 1.08 2.67
CA GLY A 674 19.14 0.53 1.48
C GLY A 674 18.84 1.59 0.42
N ILE A 675 18.09 1.20 -0.61
CA ILE A 675 17.61 2.17 -1.61
C ILE A 675 16.39 2.94 -1.10
N PRO A 676 16.07 4.12 -1.66
CA PRO A 676 14.86 4.82 -1.29
C PRO A 676 13.64 4.08 -1.81
N MET A 677 12.64 3.76 -0.98
CA MET A 677 11.49 2.96 -1.41
C MET A 677 10.53 3.73 -2.32
N PRO A 678 10.55 3.53 -3.65
CA PRO A 678 9.78 4.38 -4.53
C PRO A 678 8.28 4.10 -4.42
N TRP A 679 7.48 5.15 -4.58
CA TRP A 679 6.03 5.10 -4.62
C TRP A 679 5.51 4.83 -6.05
N TRP A 680 4.19 4.65 -6.14
CA TRP A 680 3.40 4.44 -7.35
C TRP A 680 3.58 3.07 -8.03
N HIS A 681 3.47 1.96 -7.30
CA HIS A 681 3.41 0.60 -7.88
C HIS A 681 2.44 0.52 -9.08
N GLU A 682 1.15 0.78 -8.85
CA GLU A 682 0.07 0.58 -9.84
C GLU A 682 0.06 1.60 -10.99
N LYS A 683 0.68 2.76 -10.79
CA LYS A 683 0.58 3.91 -11.70
C LYS A 683 1.91 4.30 -12.33
N TYR A 684 2.98 3.58 -12.01
CA TYR A 684 4.31 3.90 -12.50
C TYR A 684 5.18 2.65 -12.70
N ILE A 685 5.51 1.93 -11.64
CA ILE A 685 6.50 0.84 -11.69
C ILE A 685 5.96 -0.37 -12.47
N GLU A 686 4.78 -0.87 -12.10
CA GLU A 686 4.17 -2.05 -12.73
C GLU A 686 3.81 -1.78 -14.20
N PRO A 687 3.12 -0.68 -14.57
CA PRO A 687 2.74 -0.44 -15.96
C PRO A 687 3.91 -0.14 -16.92
N GLN A 688 5.01 0.44 -16.42
CA GLN A 688 6.19 0.78 -17.22
C GLN A 688 7.30 -0.30 -17.16
N ASP A 689 7.07 -1.43 -16.47
CA ASP A 689 8.04 -2.52 -16.27
C ASP A 689 9.43 -2.03 -15.79
N LEU A 690 9.46 -1.15 -14.78
CA LEU A 690 10.69 -0.49 -14.31
C LEU A 690 11.58 -1.37 -13.40
N TYR A 691 11.29 -2.66 -13.31
CA TYR A 691 11.95 -3.59 -12.39
C TYR A 691 13.45 -3.76 -12.63
N PHE A 692 13.93 -3.46 -13.83
CA PHE A 692 15.35 -3.57 -14.18
C PHE A 692 16.25 -2.65 -13.34
N HIS A 693 15.72 -1.53 -12.82
CA HIS A 693 16.44 -0.66 -11.89
C HIS A 693 16.79 -1.36 -10.57
N PHE A 694 15.89 -2.19 -10.05
CA PHE A 694 16.13 -2.98 -8.85
C PHE A 694 17.11 -4.11 -9.12
N THR A 695 17.01 -4.76 -10.28
CA THR A 695 17.99 -5.77 -10.72
C THR A 695 19.40 -5.17 -10.82
N ALA A 696 19.53 -3.98 -11.40
CA ALA A 696 20.81 -3.31 -11.59
C ALA A 696 21.50 -2.99 -10.25
N ILE A 697 20.78 -2.38 -9.31
CA ILE A 697 21.35 -2.04 -8.01
C ILE A 697 21.61 -3.29 -7.15
N ALA A 698 20.76 -4.33 -7.23
CA ALA A 698 20.98 -5.61 -6.56
C ALA A 698 22.25 -6.31 -7.06
N ASN A 699 22.53 -6.27 -8.36
CA ASN A 699 23.79 -6.77 -8.92
C ASN A 699 25.00 -6.01 -8.37
N PHE A 700 24.88 -4.68 -8.23
CA PHE A 700 25.98 -3.85 -7.74
C PHE A 700 26.28 -4.12 -6.26
N VAL A 701 25.28 -4.28 -5.38
CA VAL A 701 25.55 -4.42 -3.94
C VAL A 701 25.87 -5.85 -3.46
N ARG A 702 25.72 -6.86 -4.33
CA ARG A 702 25.81 -8.29 -3.98
C ARG A 702 27.06 -8.70 -3.19
N ASP A 703 28.23 -8.15 -3.54
CA ASP A 703 29.54 -8.46 -2.94
C ASP A 703 30.10 -7.28 -2.14
N VAL A 704 29.25 -6.33 -1.74
CA VAL A 704 29.61 -5.19 -0.91
C VAL A 704 29.38 -5.57 0.57
N PRO A 705 30.37 -5.39 1.47
CA PRO A 705 30.34 -5.83 2.86
C PRO A 705 29.51 -4.88 3.76
N PHE A 706 28.33 -4.44 3.30
CA PHE A 706 27.41 -3.68 4.14
C PHE A 706 27.03 -4.49 5.39
N GLY A 707 27.03 -3.83 6.55
CA GLY A 707 26.76 -4.48 7.84
C GLY A 707 27.82 -5.47 8.34
N THR A 708 28.92 -5.69 7.61
CA THR A 708 30.00 -6.61 8.01
C THR A 708 31.35 -5.95 8.19
N THR A 709 31.49 -4.70 7.74
CA THR A 709 32.63 -3.82 8.03
C THR A 709 32.13 -2.42 8.34
N LYS A 710 32.97 -1.62 9.01
CA LYS A 710 32.75 -0.19 9.22
C LYS A 710 32.96 0.60 7.93
N TRP A 711 32.05 1.53 7.66
CA TRP A 711 32.10 2.47 6.55
C TRP A 711 32.30 3.91 7.06
N GLU A 712 32.89 4.73 6.20
CA GLU A 712 33.16 6.14 6.41
C GLU A 712 32.78 6.94 5.16
N GLN A 713 32.27 8.15 5.35
CA GLN A 713 32.08 9.11 4.26
C GLN A 713 33.44 9.53 3.70
N VAL A 714 33.54 9.59 2.37
CA VAL A 714 34.75 10.02 1.69
C VAL A 714 34.63 11.48 1.29
N THR A 715 35.56 12.32 1.76
CA THR A 715 35.69 13.68 1.27
C THR A 715 36.20 13.68 -0.17
N THR A 716 35.55 14.43 -1.04
CA THR A 716 35.89 14.56 -2.45
C THR A 716 36.31 15.99 -2.75
N ALA A 717 37.44 16.17 -3.41
CA ALA A 717 37.78 17.49 -3.97
C ALA A 717 36.83 17.83 -5.13
N PRO A 718 36.65 19.11 -5.48
CA PRO A 718 35.95 19.50 -6.70
C PRO A 718 36.52 18.77 -7.92
N ALA A 719 35.64 18.26 -8.80
CA ALA A 719 36.09 17.60 -10.02
C ALA A 719 36.86 18.59 -10.91
N GLU A 720 37.83 18.07 -11.67
CA GLU A 720 38.65 18.85 -12.59
C GLU A 720 38.58 18.27 -14.00
N TYR A 721 38.60 19.10 -15.03
CA TYR A 721 38.69 18.57 -16.40
C TYR A 721 40.06 17.89 -16.62
N VAL A 722 40.08 16.76 -17.31
CA VAL A 722 41.34 16.20 -17.84
C VAL A 722 41.94 17.17 -18.85
N ALA A 723 41.10 17.70 -19.73
CA ALA A 723 41.38 18.80 -20.63
C ALA A 723 40.14 19.73 -20.67
N PRO A 724 40.27 21.02 -20.32
CA PRO A 724 39.16 21.96 -20.36
C PRO A 724 38.57 22.09 -21.77
N PRO A 725 37.25 22.32 -21.91
CA PRO A 725 36.64 22.58 -23.21
C PRO A 725 37.22 23.86 -23.81
N ALA A 726 37.43 23.86 -25.14
CA ALA A 726 38.02 25.00 -25.86
C ALA A 726 37.17 26.28 -25.80
N VAL A 727 35.85 26.12 -25.56
CA VAL A 727 34.91 27.20 -25.32
C VAL A 727 34.27 26.95 -23.94
N PRO A 728 34.18 27.95 -23.06
CA PRO A 728 33.48 27.80 -21.77
C PRO A 728 32.07 27.27 -22.00
N ILE A 729 31.75 26.17 -21.32
CA ILE A 729 30.40 25.62 -21.36
C ILE A 729 29.52 26.57 -20.55
N VAL A 730 28.44 27.06 -21.16
CA VAL A 730 27.45 27.87 -20.48
C VAL A 730 26.09 27.19 -20.43
N ARG A 731 25.33 27.46 -19.36
CA ARG A 731 24.00 26.93 -19.10
C ARG A 731 23.08 28.00 -18.51
N ASP A 732 21.81 27.67 -18.40
CA ASP A 732 20.82 28.54 -17.80
C ASP A 732 20.92 28.43 -16.27
N ILE A 733 20.93 29.57 -15.57
CA ILE A 733 20.72 29.57 -14.12
C ILE A 733 19.21 29.55 -13.90
N VAL A 734 18.71 28.56 -13.16
CA VAL A 734 17.29 28.45 -12.80
C VAL A 734 17.12 28.57 -11.29
N LEU A 735 16.40 29.59 -10.84
CA LEU A 735 16.03 29.77 -9.44
C LEU A 735 14.59 29.30 -9.24
N THR A 736 14.39 28.38 -8.30
CA THR A 736 13.06 27.87 -7.91
C THR A 736 12.62 28.59 -6.64
N PRO A 737 11.54 29.38 -6.68
CA PRO A 737 11.02 30.07 -5.50
C PRO A 737 10.50 29.11 -4.43
N VAL A 738 10.45 29.58 -3.19
CA VAL A 738 9.94 28.84 -2.03
C VAL A 738 8.45 29.10 -1.85
N GLY A 739 7.70 28.02 -1.60
CA GLY A 739 6.28 28.06 -1.29
C GLY A 739 6.00 28.63 0.11
N GLN A 740 5.89 29.95 0.20
CA GLN A 740 5.63 30.65 1.47
C GLN A 740 4.62 31.79 1.28
N TRP A 741 3.62 31.85 2.16
CA TRP A 741 2.72 33.01 2.27
C TRP A 741 3.34 34.05 3.22
N GLY A 742 3.34 35.31 2.80
CA GLY A 742 3.86 36.42 3.59
C GLY A 742 4.73 37.36 2.76
N LYS A 743 5.19 38.44 3.40
CA LYS A 743 6.08 39.42 2.79
C LYS A 743 7.51 38.86 2.70
N PRO A 744 8.14 38.85 1.51
CA PRO A 744 9.57 38.54 1.41
C PRO A 744 10.40 39.49 2.28
N GLU A 745 11.35 38.97 3.05
CA GLU A 745 12.22 39.80 3.91
C GLU A 745 13.25 40.60 3.10
N VAL A 746 13.72 40.00 1.99
CA VAL A 746 14.73 40.55 1.08
C VAL A 746 14.13 40.62 -0.32
N ASN A 747 14.56 41.61 -1.12
CA ASN A 747 14.10 41.81 -2.49
C ASN A 747 15.23 42.05 -3.51
N GLU A 748 16.49 41.99 -3.09
CA GLU A 748 17.65 42.08 -3.97
C GLU A 748 18.45 40.78 -3.95
N PHE A 749 18.65 40.22 -5.14
CA PHE A 749 19.32 38.95 -5.34
C PHE A 749 20.43 39.11 -6.36
N SER A 750 21.67 38.91 -5.93
CA SER A 750 22.83 38.72 -6.79
C SER A 750 22.85 37.30 -7.33
N VAL A 751 23.02 37.14 -8.63
CA VAL A 751 23.20 35.84 -9.29
C VAL A 751 24.57 35.83 -9.94
N ARG A 752 25.47 35.01 -9.40
CA ARG A 752 26.86 34.92 -9.85
C ARG A 752 26.99 33.91 -11.01
N PRO A 753 28.06 34.03 -11.83
CA PRO A 753 28.29 33.11 -12.96
C PRO A 753 28.46 31.65 -12.56
N ASP A 754 28.77 31.33 -11.31
CA ASP A 754 28.85 29.96 -10.80
C ASP A 754 27.48 29.43 -10.31
N GLY A 755 26.40 30.18 -10.52
CA GLY A 755 25.05 29.84 -10.07
C GLY A 755 24.76 30.23 -8.62
N SER A 756 25.77 30.65 -7.84
CA SER A 756 25.58 31.06 -6.46
C SER A 756 24.91 32.44 -6.37
N GLY A 757 24.18 32.67 -5.28
CA GLY A 757 23.56 33.96 -5.00
C GLY A 757 23.44 34.24 -3.51
N ASN A 758 22.96 35.42 -3.15
CA ASN A 758 22.55 35.70 -1.76
C ASN A 758 21.08 35.29 -1.57
N ASP A 759 20.77 34.80 -0.38
CA ASP A 759 19.40 34.66 0.14
C ASP A 759 18.42 33.96 -0.82
N ALA A 760 18.89 32.99 -1.61
CA ALA A 760 18.07 32.30 -2.61
C ALA A 760 16.82 31.63 -2.01
N GLY A 761 16.89 31.20 -0.74
CA GLY A 761 15.76 30.66 0.02
C GLY A 761 14.69 31.70 0.41
N SER A 762 14.95 33.00 0.23
CA SER A 762 14.01 34.10 0.52
C SER A 762 13.22 34.55 -0.71
N ILE A 763 13.41 33.90 -1.87
CA ILE A 763 12.62 34.17 -3.08
C ILE A 763 11.26 33.48 -2.93
N HIS A 764 10.18 34.23 -2.70
CA HIS A 764 8.84 33.65 -2.56
C HIS A 764 8.19 33.35 -3.91
N GLU A 765 7.42 32.26 -4.00
CA GLU A 765 6.68 31.91 -5.22
C GLU A 765 5.52 32.86 -5.52
N LEU A 766 4.96 33.54 -4.51
CA LEU A 766 3.79 34.41 -4.66
C LEU A 766 4.23 35.86 -4.86
N LEU A 767 4.14 36.32 -6.11
CA LEU A 767 4.32 37.73 -6.45
C LEU A 767 3.03 38.50 -6.12
N GLN A 768 3.02 39.15 -4.97
CA GLN A 768 1.84 39.82 -4.40
C GLN A 768 1.41 41.05 -5.21
N GLY A 769 0.09 41.23 -5.34
CA GLY A 769 -0.54 42.35 -6.05
C GLY A 769 -1.27 43.34 -5.13
N GLN A 770 -2.15 44.15 -5.70
CA GLN A 770 -2.86 45.23 -5.00
C GLN A 770 -3.81 44.78 -3.89
N GLY A 771 -4.24 43.51 -3.89
CA GLY A 771 -5.07 42.91 -2.84
C GLY A 771 -4.33 42.68 -1.53
N HIS A 772 -3.00 42.60 -1.57
CA HIS A 772 -2.13 42.32 -0.42
C HIS A 772 -0.97 43.33 -0.34
N LYS A 773 -1.29 44.64 -0.36
CA LYS A 773 -0.28 45.72 -0.44
C LYS A 773 0.76 45.65 0.67
N ASP A 774 0.39 45.19 1.85
CA ASP A 774 1.26 45.00 3.01
C ASP A 774 2.30 43.88 2.79
N LEU A 775 2.00 42.93 1.91
CA LEU A 775 2.87 41.79 1.58
C LEU A 775 3.73 42.02 0.32
N VAL A 776 3.54 43.13 -0.40
CA VAL A 776 4.29 43.44 -1.62
C VAL A 776 5.76 43.73 -1.29
N ASN A 777 6.67 42.93 -1.85
CA ASN A 777 8.11 43.19 -1.88
C ASN A 777 8.74 42.58 -3.15
N PRO A 778 8.74 43.30 -4.29
CA PRO A 778 9.04 42.74 -5.61
C PRO A 778 10.53 42.35 -5.77
N PRO A 779 10.86 41.14 -6.25
CA PRO A 779 12.24 40.70 -6.37
C PRO A 779 12.96 41.44 -7.50
N THR A 780 14.24 41.71 -7.25
CA THR A 780 15.18 42.30 -8.20
C THR A 780 16.44 41.46 -8.28
N PHE A 781 16.83 41.07 -9.49
CA PHE A 781 17.98 40.22 -9.76
C PHE A 781 19.12 41.04 -10.39
N ALA A 782 20.30 41.01 -9.79
CA ALA A 782 21.53 41.55 -10.36
C ALA A 782 22.36 40.40 -10.94
N VAL A 783 22.51 40.36 -12.26
CA VAL A 783 23.06 39.20 -12.99
C VAL A 783 24.01 39.66 -14.09
N ASN A 784 25.12 38.93 -14.27
CA ASN A 784 25.99 39.11 -15.42
C ASN A 784 25.62 38.12 -16.53
N TYR A 785 25.30 38.63 -17.70
CA TYR A 785 25.12 37.86 -18.94
C TYR A 785 26.44 37.85 -19.71
N PRO A 786 27.20 36.73 -19.75
CA PRO A 786 28.49 36.66 -20.44
C PRO A 786 28.34 36.80 -21.97
N GLN A 787 27.15 36.51 -22.49
CA GLN A 787 26.73 36.67 -23.86
C GLN A 787 25.24 37.08 -23.88
N PRO A 788 24.71 37.60 -25.01
CA PRO A 788 23.29 37.92 -25.11
C PRO A 788 22.43 36.70 -24.78
N GLY A 789 21.39 36.90 -23.96
CA GLY A 789 20.51 35.85 -23.47
C GLY A 789 19.10 36.36 -23.23
N LYS A 790 18.34 35.63 -22.41
CA LYS A 790 16.96 35.93 -22.04
C LYS A 790 16.79 35.80 -20.53
N PHE A 791 15.99 36.69 -19.97
CA PHE A 791 15.42 36.52 -18.63
C PHE A 791 14.01 35.97 -18.79
N LEU A 792 13.74 34.84 -18.14
CA LEU A 792 12.51 34.08 -18.27
C LEU A 792 11.82 33.94 -16.91
N ILE A 793 10.49 34.09 -16.91
CA ILE A 793 9.63 33.92 -15.74
C ILE A 793 8.56 32.89 -16.08
N GLY A 794 8.53 31.78 -15.35
CA GLY A 794 7.47 30.77 -15.47
C GLY A 794 6.24 31.19 -14.66
N VAL A 795 5.19 31.67 -15.33
CA VAL A 795 3.94 32.11 -14.68
C VAL A 795 3.00 30.91 -14.55
N GLY A 796 2.68 30.54 -13.31
CA GLY A 796 1.79 29.43 -13.00
C GLY A 796 0.34 29.88 -12.82
N ARG A 797 -0.18 29.67 -11.61
CA ARG A 797 -1.54 30.08 -11.23
C ARG A 797 -1.60 31.56 -10.86
N VAL A 798 -2.67 32.22 -11.28
CA VAL A 798 -2.97 33.61 -10.96
C VAL A 798 -4.31 33.68 -10.25
N SER A 799 -4.41 34.51 -9.20
CA SER A 799 -5.66 34.81 -8.50
C SER A 799 -6.19 36.18 -8.94
N ASN A 800 -7.52 36.29 -9.11
CA ASN A 800 -8.28 37.49 -9.47
C ASN A 800 -7.83 38.22 -10.76
N SER A 801 -6.65 38.83 -10.74
CA SER A 801 -5.90 39.20 -11.93
C SER A 801 -4.44 39.46 -11.57
N GLY A 802 -3.55 39.10 -12.48
CA GLY A 802 -2.13 39.46 -12.46
C GLY A 802 -1.82 40.58 -13.45
N HIS A 803 -0.79 41.37 -13.17
CA HIS A 803 -0.26 42.38 -14.10
C HIS A 803 1.26 42.41 -13.98
N LEU A 804 1.92 41.58 -14.77
CA LEU A 804 3.36 41.37 -14.71
C LEU A 804 4.10 42.50 -15.42
N LYS A 805 5.01 43.14 -14.69
CA LYS A 805 5.97 44.10 -15.23
C LYS A 805 7.39 43.62 -15.01
N ILE A 806 8.20 43.70 -16.06
CA ILE A 806 9.64 43.39 -16.00
C ILE A 806 10.41 44.64 -16.41
N TRP A 807 11.25 45.12 -15.49
CA TRP A 807 12.16 46.24 -15.71
C TRP A 807 13.58 45.70 -15.85
N VAL A 808 14.33 46.19 -16.83
CA VAL A 808 15.75 45.89 -17.01
C VAL A 808 16.50 47.22 -17.04
N ASP A 809 17.40 47.41 -16.08
CA ASP A 809 18.17 48.65 -15.90
C ASP A 809 17.26 49.89 -15.87
N ASP A 810 16.21 49.81 -15.04
CA ASP A 810 15.16 50.82 -14.84
C ASP A 810 14.34 51.16 -16.10
N GLN A 811 14.48 50.39 -17.19
CA GLN A 811 13.62 50.48 -18.37
C GLN A 811 12.57 49.38 -18.38
N LEU A 812 11.30 49.76 -18.55
CA LEU A 812 10.21 48.80 -18.68
C LEU A 812 10.38 48.02 -20.00
N LYS A 813 10.62 46.70 -19.90
CA LYS A 813 10.77 45.80 -21.06
C LYS A 813 9.53 44.97 -21.32
N LEU A 814 8.74 44.69 -20.29
CA LEU A 814 7.49 43.96 -20.41
C LEU A 814 6.40 44.60 -19.56
N ASP A 815 5.20 44.68 -20.13
CA ASP A 815 3.98 45.09 -19.47
C ASP A 815 2.83 44.18 -19.94
N ARG A 816 2.44 43.19 -19.12
CA ARG A 816 1.47 42.14 -19.55
C ARG A 816 0.46 41.81 -18.47
N GLU A 817 -0.81 41.80 -18.84
CA GLU A 817 -1.92 41.37 -17.98
C GLU A 817 -2.17 39.87 -18.05
N PHE A 818 -2.61 39.32 -16.91
CA PHE A 818 -3.02 37.93 -16.70
C PHE A 818 -4.42 37.91 -16.05
N PRO A 819 -5.49 38.13 -16.81
CA PRO A 819 -6.85 38.15 -16.26
C PRO A 819 -7.28 36.76 -15.75
N CYS A 820 -8.14 36.71 -14.74
CA CYS A 820 -8.78 35.46 -14.33
C CYS A 820 -10.28 35.48 -14.63
N GLY A 821 -10.82 34.33 -15.01
CA GLY A 821 -12.21 34.23 -15.43
C GLY A 821 -12.51 32.91 -16.10
N GLU A 822 -13.79 32.72 -16.44
CA GLU A 822 -14.22 31.55 -17.19
C GLU A 822 -13.54 31.52 -18.57
N ASN A 823 -12.98 30.35 -18.93
CA ASN A 823 -12.23 30.12 -20.16
C ASN A 823 -10.92 30.96 -20.30
N LEU A 824 -10.34 31.42 -19.19
CA LEU A 824 -9.04 32.10 -19.20
C LEU A 824 -7.94 31.20 -18.63
N GLY A 825 -6.81 31.13 -19.33
CA GLY A 825 -5.72 30.19 -19.03
C GLY A 825 -5.96 28.79 -19.59
N LYS A 826 -5.08 27.85 -19.24
CA LYS A 826 -5.24 26.41 -19.51
C LYS A 826 -6.31 25.78 -18.62
N GLU A 827 -6.44 26.27 -17.39
CA GLU A 827 -7.47 25.87 -16.44
C GLU A 827 -7.99 27.10 -15.70
N TRP A 828 -9.24 27.06 -15.24
CA TRP A 828 -9.84 28.13 -14.45
C TRP A 828 -10.77 27.55 -13.39
N LYS A 829 -10.87 28.23 -12.25
CA LYS A 829 -11.75 27.83 -11.15
C LYS A 829 -12.29 29.05 -10.42
N PHE A 830 -13.60 29.06 -10.21
CA PHE A 830 -14.22 30.04 -9.32
C PHE A 830 -14.06 29.59 -7.87
N GLN A 831 -13.36 30.38 -7.06
CA GLN A 831 -13.16 30.10 -5.66
C GLN A 831 -14.26 30.76 -4.82
N ARG A 832 -15.28 29.95 -4.47
CA ARG A 832 -16.46 30.43 -3.74
C ARG A 832 -16.15 31.11 -2.41
N GLN A 833 -15.12 30.64 -1.70
CA GLN A 833 -14.73 31.18 -0.39
C GLN A 833 -14.29 32.66 -0.46
N TRP A 834 -13.63 33.06 -1.55
CA TRP A 834 -13.10 34.42 -1.72
C TRP A 834 -13.81 35.23 -2.82
N ASN A 835 -14.85 34.65 -3.44
CA ASN A 835 -15.66 35.28 -4.48
C ASN A 835 -14.82 35.84 -5.65
N LEU A 836 -13.83 35.04 -6.11
CA LEU A 836 -12.91 35.41 -7.19
C LEU A 836 -12.62 34.21 -8.11
N TRP A 837 -12.06 34.50 -9.28
CA TRP A 837 -11.55 33.50 -10.21
C TRP A 837 -10.05 33.28 -10.01
N GLU A 838 -9.60 32.03 -10.12
CA GLU A 838 -8.20 31.67 -10.36
C GLU A 838 -8.06 31.08 -11.76
N SER A 839 -6.98 31.42 -12.46
CA SER A 839 -6.63 30.87 -13.77
C SER A 839 -5.19 30.33 -13.76
N VAL A 840 -4.97 29.17 -14.36
CA VAL A 840 -3.64 28.54 -14.52
C VAL A 840 -3.14 28.83 -15.92
N TYR A 841 -2.00 29.50 -16.04
CA TYR A 841 -1.40 29.82 -17.33
C TYR A 841 -0.31 28.81 -17.73
N ASP A 842 0.59 28.48 -16.80
CA ASP A 842 1.77 27.63 -17.02
C ASP A 842 2.48 27.99 -18.33
N GLU A 843 2.89 29.25 -18.44
CA GLU A 843 3.57 29.81 -19.59
C GLU A 843 4.89 30.47 -19.20
N ASP A 844 5.81 30.53 -20.17
CA ASP A 844 7.09 31.21 -20.02
C ASP A 844 7.02 32.61 -20.63
N VAL A 845 7.31 33.61 -19.81
CA VAL A 845 7.41 35.00 -20.24
C VAL A 845 8.88 35.38 -20.34
N THR A 846 9.31 35.85 -21.51
CA THR A 846 10.73 36.14 -21.78
C THR A 846 10.97 37.59 -22.16
N VAL A 847 12.09 38.16 -21.70
CA VAL A 847 12.67 39.40 -22.21
C VAL A 847 14.11 39.16 -22.65
N ASP A 848 14.52 39.73 -23.78
CA ASP A 848 15.90 39.65 -24.26
C ASP A 848 16.82 40.54 -23.42
N ILE A 849 17.98 40.01 -23.04
CA ILE A 849 18.99 40.69 -22.21
C ILE A 849 20.31 40.74 -22.98
N PRO A 850 20.89 41.93 -23.21
CA PRO A 850 22.24 42.07 -23.78
C PRO A 850 23.33 41.40 -22.93
N ALA A 851 24.54 41.30 -23.47
CA ALA A 851 25.69 40.90 -22.66
C ALA A 851 26.08 42.04 -21.70
N GLY A 852 26.45 41.70 -20.48
CA GLY A 852 26.86 42.64 -19.44
C GLY A 852 26.17 42.42 -18.10
N ASN A 853 26.42 43.33 -17.16
CA ASN A 853 25.74 43.33 -15.87
C ASN A 853 24.38 44.03 -16.01
N HIS A 854 23.32 43.37 -15.57
CA HIS A 854 21.95 43.87 -15.67
C HIS A 854 21.21 43.72 -14.34
N ARG A 855 20.28 44.64 -14.09
CA ARG A 855 19.36 44.61 -12.95
C ARG A 855 17.93 44.40 -13.43
N MET A 856 17.34 43.25 -13.11
CA MET A 856 15.97 42.89 -13.52
C MET A 856 15.00 42.91 -12.35
N LYS A 857 14.06 43.86 -12.33
CA LYS A 857 13.02 43.95 -11.30
C LYS A 857 11.70 43.40 -11.83
N VAL A 858 11.02 42.59 -11.03
CA VAL A 858 9.75 41.92 -11.38
C VAL A 858 8.63 42.37 -10.45
N GLU A 859 7.54 42.89 -11.00
CA GLU A 859 6.40 43.39 -10.23
C GLU A 859 5.09 42.80 -10.71
N ASN A 860 4.14 42.66 -9.78
CA ASN A 860 2.74 42.38 -10.08
C ASN A 860 1.89 43.57 -9.62
N LEU A 861 1.29 44.29 -10.57
CA LEU A 861 0.35 45.38 -10.28
C LEU A 861 -1.11 44.94 -10.37
N GLY A 862 -1.36 43.63 -10.49
CA GLY A 862 -2.67 43.03 -10.61
C GLY A 862 -3.47 43.15 -9.32
N LYS A 863 -4.71 42.68 -9.35
CA LYS A 863 -5.61 42.78 -8.19
C LYS A 863 -5.24 41.84 -7.06
N ASP A 864 -4.50 40.77 -7.33
CA ASP A 864 -4.12 39.76 -6.33
C ASP A 864 -2.81 39.06 -6.76
N TRP A 865 -2.40 37.98 -6.10
CA TRP A 865 -1.12 37.30 -6.32
C TRP A 865 -1.01 36.54 -7.65
N MET A 866 0.23 36.44 -8.14
CA MET A 866 0.65 35.55 -9.22
C MET A 866 1.67 34.54 -8.69
N ARG A 867 1.46 33.25 -8.93
CA ARG A 867 2.47 32.22 -8.62
C ARG A 867 3.52 32.19 -9.72
N ILE A 868 4.78 32.34 -9.32
CA ILE A 868 5.97 32.21 -10.15
C ILE A 868 6.61 30.86 -9.86
N ASN A 869 6.64 30.00 -10.88
CA ASN A 869 7.18 28.65 -10.76
C ASN A 869 8.72 28.63 -10.83
N ARG A 870 9.32 29.55 -11.60
CA ARG A 870 10.77 29.69 -11.73
C ARG A 870 11.18 31.05 -12.31
N TYR A 871 12.42 31.43 -12.04
CA TYR A 871 13.17 32.47 -12.77
C TYR A 871 14.35 31.80 -13.48
N ALA A 872 14.54 32.07 -14.78
CA ALA A 872 15.68 31.54 -15.52
C ALA A 872 16.48 32.63 -16.25
N PHE A 873 17.80 32.51 -16.21
CA PHE A 873 18.76 33.43 -16.82
C PHE A 873 19.60 32.65 -17.84
N THR A 874 19.27 32.78 -19.12
CA THR A 874 19.79 31.84 -20.12
C THR A 874 21.27 32.08 -20.40
N GLY A 875 22.07 31.01 -20.40
CA GLY A 875 23.51 31.08 -20.69
C GLY A 875 24.36 31.85 -19.67
N CYS A 876 23.85 32.08 -18.46
CA CYS A 876 24.57 32.80 -17.40
C CYS A 876 25.42 31.91 -16.48
N LEU A 877 25.13 30.61 -16.39
CA LEU A 877 25.93 29.67 -15.63
C LEU A 877 27.18 29.33 -16.43
N VAL A 878 28.36 29.75 -15.97
CA VAL A 878 29.66 29.40 -16.56
C VAL A 878 30.19 28.16 -15.86
N ILE A 879 30.29 27.07 -16.62
CA ILE A 879 30.77 25.78 -16.14
C ILE A 879 32.28 25.70 -16.41
N ASP A 880 33.07 26.22 -15.47
CA ASP A 880 34.55 26.18 -15.50
C ASP A 880 35.13 24.87 -14.93
N ARG A 881 34.27 23.98 -14.40
CA ARG A 881 34.61 22.66 -13.85
C ARG A 881 33.62 21.60 -14.36
N PRO A 882 33.99 20.31 -14.40
CA PRO A 882 33.03 19.25 -14.69
C PRO A 882 31.84 19.30 -13.72
N ASP A 883 30.62 19.40 -14.27
CA ASP A 883 29.40 19.46 -13.45
C ASP A 883 28.94 18.04 -13.05
N LEU A 884 29.63 17.50 -12.05
CA LEU A 884 29.43 16.15 -11.56
C LEU A 884 28.98 16.17 -10.10
N LEU A 885 27.93 15.39 -9.80
CA LEU A 885 27.61 15.00 -8.43
C LEU A 885 28.41 13.76 -8.08
N VAL A 886 29.14 13.80 -6.97
CA VAL A 886 29.96 12.68 -6.48
C VAL A 886 29.48 12.24 -5.10
N ALA A 887 29.20 10.94 -4.97
CA ALA A 887 28.94 10.28 -3.70
C ALA A 887 29.97 9.15 -3.51
N ALA A 888 30.60 9.08 -2.33
CA ALA A 888 31.58 8.06 -2.06
C ALA A 888 31.64 7.69 -0.58
N ILE A 889 31.76 6.39 -0.33
CA ILE A 889 31.98 5.80 0.99
C ILE A 889 33.12 4.79 0.92
N ARG A 890 33.82 4.59 2.03
CA ARG A 890 34.90 3.59 2.12
C ARG A 890 34.82 2.76 3.37
N SER A 891 35.35 1.55 3.27
CA SER A 891 35.72 0.67 4.37
C SER A 891 37.21 0.33 4.26
N PRO A 892 37.80 -0.39 5.24
CA PRO A 892 39.18 -0.85 5.14
C PRO A 892 39.47 -1.73 3.91
N GLU A 893 38.46 -2.45 3.39
CA GLU A 893 38.62 -3.45 2.34
C GLU A 893 38.26 -2.92 0.94
N MET A 894 37.33 -1.95 0.87
CA MET A 894 36.89 -1.38 -0.40
C MET A 894 36.32 0.03 -0.27
N ALA A 895 36.18 0.73 -1.38
CA ALA A 895 35.40 1.96 -1.48
C ALA A 895 34.38 1.86 -2.62
N LEU A 896 33.28 2.58 -2.47
CA LEU A 896 32.29 2.82 -3.51
C LEU A 896 32.35 4.28 -3.92
N VAL A 897 32.24 4.52 -5.22
CA VAL A 897 32.07 5.88 -5.76
C VAL A 897 30.98 5.83 -6.81
N TRP A 898 30.13 6.85 -6.81
CA TRP A 898 29.18 7.12 -7.87
C TRP A 898 29.35 8.57 -8.33
N VAL A 899 29.38 8.74 -9.64
CA VAL A 899 29.60 10.01 -10.33
C VAL A 899 28.47 10.19 -11.31
N GLN A 900 27.67 11.25 -11.15
CA GLN A 900 26.53 11.57 -12.00
C GLN A 900 26.79 12.87 -12.75
N ASN A 901 26.49 12.91 -14.05
CA ASN A 901 26.24 14.15 -14.76
C ASN A 901 25.03 14.83 -14.11
N ARG A 902 25.23 16.00 -13.47
CA ARG A 902 24.14 16.71 -12.77
C ARG A 902 22.97 17.07 -13.68
N GLU A 903 23.19 17.21 -14.98
CA GLU A 903 22.15 17.49 -15.96
C GLU A 903 21.35 16.24 -16.36
N SER A 904 21.85 15.03 -16.08
CA SER A 904 21.15 13.78 -16.36
C SER A 904 20.09 13.47 -15.30
N THR A 905 19.01 14.24 -15.33
CA THR A 905 17.84 14.13 -14.45
C THR A 905 16.61 13.65 -15.21
N TRP A 906 15.63 13.08 -14.50
CA TRP A 906 14.35 12.69 -15.08
C TRP A 906 13.69 13.82 -15.90
N PHE A 907 13.77 15.06 -15.38
CA PHE A 907 13.11 16.21 -15.99
C PHE A 907 13.81 16.66 -17.29
N ASN A 908 15.13 16.67 -17.31
CA ASN A 908 15.88 17.05 -18.51
C ASN A 908 15.75 15.99 -19.60
N HIS A 909 15.76 14.70 -19.24
CA HIS A 909 15.48 13.61 -20.18
C HIS A 909 14.07 13.72 -20.76
N HIS A 910 13.06 14.03 -19.94
CA HIS A 910 11.70 14.28 -20.43
C HIS A 910 11.66 15.39 -21.48
N ARG A 911 12.25 16.56 -21.16
CA ARG A 911 12.27 17.71 -22.06
C ARG A 911 13.03 17.44 -23.36
N GLN A 912 14.10 16.64 -23.29
CA GLN A 912 14.78 16.16 -24.48
C GLN A 912 13.86 15.27 -25.33
N GLU A 913 13.17 14.32 -24.72
CA GLU A 913 12.28 13.37 -25.41
C GLU A 913 11.06 14.07 -26.05
N THR A 914 10.55 15.13 -25.43
CA THR A 914 9.45 15.95 -25.98
C THR A 914 9.91 17.05 -26.95
N GLY A 915 11.22 17.24 -27.13
CA GLY A 915 11.80 18.29 -27.98
C GLY A 915 11.73 19.70 -27.37
N GLU A 916 11.40 19.83 -26.09
CA GLU A 916 11.38 21.08 -25.33
C GLU A 916 12.78 21.56 -24.92
N ALA A 917 13.79 20.70 -25.01
CA ALA A 917 15.19 21.02 -24.72
C ALA A 917 16.14 20.27 -25.66
N ALA A 918 17.37 20.79 -25.76
CA ALA A 918 18.46 20.07 -26.41
C ALA A 918 18.83 18.80 -25.62
N PRO A 919 19.50 17.82 -26.26
CA PRO A 919 19.96 16.63 -25.55
C PRO A 919 20.86 16.94 -24.36
N VAL A 920 20.73 16.15 -23.29
CA VAL A 920 21.64 16.21 -22.13
C VAL A 920 23.05 16.00 -22.63
N ALA A 921 23.88 17.05 -22.55
CA ALA A 921 25.24 16.99 -23.04
C ALA A 921 26.09 16.15 -22.08
N PRO A 922 26.93 15.24 -22.60
CA PRO A 922 27.85 14.51 -21.76
C PRO A 922 28.90 15.43 -21.13
N VAL A 923 29.28 15.13 -19.88
CA VAL A 923 30.39 15.83 -19.22
C VAL A 923 31.71 15.28 -19.76
N PRO A 924 32.63 16.13 -20.26
CA PRO A 924 33.95 15.70 -20.74
C PRO A 924 34.75 14.92 -19.68
N PRO A 925 35.75 14.11 -20.09
CA PRO A 925 36.60 13.37 -19.17
C PRO A 925 37.11 14.22 -18.00
N ALA A 926 36.88 13.73 -16.78
CA ALA A 926 37.12 14.45 -15.55
C ALA A 926 38.02 13.65 -14.59
N ARG A 927 38.74 14.37 -13.74
CA ARG A 927 39.46 13.83 -12.58
C ARG A 927 38.62 14.03 -11.34
N VAL A 928 38.35 12.95 -10.62
CA VAL A 928 37.67 12.94 -9.32
C VAL A 928 38.70 12.51 -8.27
N THR A 929 38.98 13.39 -7.31
CA THR A 929 39.96 13.11 -6.24
C THR A 929 39.26 12.72 -4.95
N LEU A 930 39.53 11.51 -4.49
CA LEU A 930 39.02 10.94 -3.24
C LEU A 930 40.09 11.05 -2.15
N GLU A 931 39.73 11.52 -0.96
CA GLU A 931 40.68 11.77 0.14
C GLU A 931 40.68 10.66 1.22
N GLY A 932 41.80 10.58 1.95
CA GLY A 932 42.07 9.65 3.04
C GLY A 932 42.34 8.20 2.62
N PHE A 933 42.76 7.97 1.38
CA PHE A 933 43.18 6.65 0.91
C PHE A 933 44.64 6.39 1.29
N ALA A 934 44.95 5.22 1.85
CA ALA A 934 46.33 4.85 2.14
C ALA A 934 47.17 4.78 0.86
N ASP A 935 48.41 5.25 0.90
CA ASP A 935 49.29 5.20 -0.28
C ASP A 935 49.48 3.76 -0.79
N GLY A 936 49.44 3.60 -2.12
CA GLY A 936 49.57 2.30 -2.78
C GLY A 936 48.71 2.15 -4.03
N ALA A 937 48.76 0.94 -4.62
CA ALA A 937 47.97 0.59 -5.80
C ALA A 937 46.55 0.17 -5.40
N TYR A 938 45.59 0.51 -6.25
CA TYR A 938 44.17 0.19 -6.13
C TYR A 938 43.63 -0.30 -7.46
N GLN A 939 42.83 -1.36 -7.41
CA GLN A 939 42.02 -1.81 -8.54
C GLN A 939 40.68 -1.08 -8.52
N VAL A 940 40.35 -0.44 -9.64
CA VAL A 940 39.09 0.28 -9.85
C VAL A 940 38.27 -0.51 -10.86
N GLU A 941 37.14 -1.06 -10.43
CA GLU A 941 36.17 -1.73 -11.28
C GLU A 941 34.99 -0.79 -11.53
N TRP A 942 34.90 -0.22 -12.73
CA TRP A 942 33.81 0.63 -13.18
C TRP A 942 32.60 -0.19 -13.63
N TRP A 943 31.41 0.33 -13.38
CA TRP A 943 30.13 -0.32 -13.66
C TRP A 943 29.26 0.52 -14.60
N ASP A 944 28.56 -0.17 -15.51
CA ASP A 944 27.37 0.35 -16.17
C ASP A 944 26.24 0.33 -15.13
N THR A 945 25.80 1.51 -14.73
CA THR A 945 24.81 1.72 -13.67
C THR A 945 23.40 1.35 -14.13
N TRP A 946 23.10 1.44 -15.42
CA TRP A 946 21.76 1.17 -15.97
C TRP A 946 21.51 -0.35 -16.08
N GLN A 947 22.54 -1.09 -16.50
CA GLN A 947 22.48 -2.55 -16.59
C GLN A 947 22.88 -3.24 -15.28
N GLY A 948 23.61 -2.54 -14.40
CA GLY A 948 24.19 -3.11 -13.19
C GLY A 948 25.19 -4.22 -13.50
N THR A 949 26.14 -3.94 -14.40
CA THR A 949 27.19 -4.88 -14.80
C THR A 949 28.57 -4.23 -14.81
N PRO A 950 29.66 -4.97 -14.52
CA PRO A 950 31.02 -4.46 -14.68
C PRO A 950 31.27 -4.02 -16.12
N ALA A 951 31.81 -2.81 -16.31
CA ALA A 951 32.10 -2.21 -17.61
C ALA A 951 33.59 -2.29 -17.95
N LYS A 952 34.47 -1.89 -17.02
CA LYS A 952 35.93 -1.98 -17.19
C LYS A 952 36.64 -2.07 -15.84
N THR A 953 37.86 -2.59 -15.85
CA THR A 953 38.74 -2.61 -14.66
C THR A 953 40.07 -1.97 -15.00
N GLU A 954 40.57 -1.10 -14.11
CA GLU A 954 41.85 -0.42 -14.27
C GLU A 954 42.60 -0.31 -12.93
N GLN A 955 43.85 0.17 -12.99
CA GLN A 955 44.68 0.41 -11.81
C GLN A 955 44.80 1.91 -11.57
N ALA A 956 44.69 2.32 -10.31
CA ALA A 956 44.93 3.67 -9.84
C ALA A 956 45.92 3.65 -8.66
N VAL A 957 46.63 4.74 -8.42
CA VAL A 957 47.61 4.83 -7.34
C VAL A 957 47.24 5.98 -6.42
N ALA A 958 47.04 5.69 -5.14
CA ALA A 958 46.89 6.72 -4.13
C ALA A 958 48.28 7.23 -3.69
N LYS A 959 48.43 8.55 -3.58
CA LYS A 959 49.65 9.22 -3.11
C LYS A 959 49.31 10.38 -2.19
N GLY A 960 50.00 10.49 -1.06
CA GLY A 960 49.76 11.55 -0.08
C GLY A 960 48.33 11.56 0.44
N GLY A 961 47.72 10.38 0.62
CA GLY A 961 46.34 10.28 1.10
C GLY A 961 45.26 10.47 0.02
N LYS A 962 45.62 10.67 -1.25
CA LYS A 962 44.68 11.03 -2.31
C LYS A 962 44.66 10.00 -3.44
N LEU A 963 43.49 9.49 -3.77
CA LEU A 963 43.25 8.62 -4.92
C LEU A 963 42.56 9.42 -6.03
N VAL A 964 43.20 9.55 -7.18
CA VAL A 964 42.65 10.27 -8.33
C VAL A 964 42.09 9.26 -9.33
N LEU A 965 40.79 9.37 -9.60
CA LEU A 965 40.08 8.59 -10.61
C LEU A 965 39.91 9.44 -11.87
N THR A 966 40.09 8.83 -13.04
CA THR A 966 39.82 9.50 -14.32
C THR A 966 38.57 8.87 -14.92
N THR A 967 37.52 9.66 -15.11
CA THR A 967 36.32 9.22 -15.82
C THR A 967 36.55 9.33 -17.32
N ASP A 968 35.91 8.46 -18.09
CA ASP A 968 35.63 8.76 -19.49
C ASP A 968 34.60 9.91 -19.57
N GLU A 969 34.08 10.19 -20.76
CA GLU A 969 32.92 11.05 -20.91
C GLU A 969 31.71 10.50 -20.13
N VAL A 970 31.08 11.33 -19.30
CA VAL A 970 29.95 10.94 -18.44
C VAL A 970 28.65 11.48 -19.03
N ALA A 971 27.97 10.68 -19.85
CA ALA A 971 26.68 11.04 -20.42
C ALA A 971 25.57 11.09 -19.35
N THR A 972 25.48 10.05 -18.52
CA THR A 972 24.48 9.93 -17.45
C THR A 972 25.16 9.84 -16.09
N ASP A 973 25.77 8.70 -15.79
CA ASP A 973 26.43 8.40 -14.53
C ASP A 973 27.29 7.13 -14.64
N ARG A 974 28.20 6.96 -13.69
CA ARG A 974 29.06 5.78 -13.54
C ARG A 974 29.26 5.48 -12.06
N ALA A 975 29.41 4.20 -11.72
CA ALA A 975 29.81 3.77 -10.39
C ALA A 975 31.11 2.97 -10.46
N ALA A 976 31.86 2.92 -9.37
CA ALA A 976 32.99 2.02 -9.25
C ALA A 976 33.10 1.37 -7.87
N LYS A 977 33.59 0.14 -7.87
CA LYS A 977 34.11 -0.57 -6.69
C LYS A 977 35.62 -0.47 -6.72
N ILE A 978 36.20 0.03 -5.64
CA ILE A 978 37.64 0.27 -5.53
C ILE A 978 38.17 -0.66 -4.44
N ARG A 979 39.18 -1.48 -4.77
CA ARG A 979 39.82 -2.39 -3.81
C ARG A 979 41.32 -2.14 -3.80
N ARG A 980 41.97 -2.29 -2.64
CA ARG A 980 43.42 -2.18 -2.57
C ARG A 980 44.05 -3.31 -3.40
N GLY A 981 44.98 -2.97 -4.28
CA GLY A 981 45.75 -3.94 -5.05
C GLY A 981 46.55 -4.83 -4.10
N ARG A 982 46.61 -6.13 -4.40
CA ARG A 982 47.44 -7.07 -3.64
C ARG A 982 48.93 -6.79 -3.84
#